data_AF-A0A2Z4NCQ8-F1
#
_entry.id   AF-A0A2Z4NCQ8-F1
#
_cell.length_a   1.000
_cell.length_b   1.000
_cell.length_c   1.000
_cell.angle_alpha   90.00
_cell.angle_beta   90.00
_cell.angle_gamma   90.00
#
_symmetry.space_group_name_H-M   'P 1'
#
loop_
_entity.id
_entity.type
_entity.pdbx_description
1 polymer ?
#
loop_
_entity_poly.entity_id
_entity_poly.type
_entity_poly.pdbx_seq_one_letter_code
_entity_poly.pdbx_strand_id
1 'polypeptide(L)'
;MQNEEEKKELELENENHEINDEDAKYYDFDDTIKKVFEEEKPQVIEDDDEEEIPQDKEGYQVQSQILETETNGLKPADLARVMKTSFIEYAMSVIVSRALPDARDGLKPVHRRILYSMSELGMFHTVPHKKSARIVGDVLGKYHPHGDSSVYEAMVRMAQDFSLRYPLIDGHGNFGSIDGDGAAAMRYTEARMSKIAGAMVDGLKKNTVDFIDNYDGSEKEPTVLPAKFPNLLISGTSGIAVGMATNIPPHNLGEVIDAVCALALNKDISIDELMEYVLAPDFPTGGIIFNKAGLIEAYKTGRGSITMRAKAHIQELSSGKSKIIITEIPYEVKKTEIMEKIAENIKLKKIEGIADFRDESNRDGIRIVVDVKKTYIPEIILNKLFKLTRLQTNFSFNIIALVKNEPKLLNLKECLEVYLEHQIEVTTRRLQFDLDKDLARAHILEGLKICVENIDRVIEIIKHSKTDTDAQIALQNEFNLTEIQTKAIVEMRLGRLTGLAIEKMNEELQQVNTRIAEYRSILSSYDLLIQLIIKELQQIKEAYGDKRRSEINWDELGNIDNEDLIPQKDVVITISSNSYIKRIDIDEYREQKRGGVGSITAKTYQDDDIQDILVANTHTDLLIFTNLAKIYRIRGHEVPVGTKQSKGIPIVNVVAGISKDERIVKILSTNEYPDYKYLITVSKNGIIKKTSLDNYERINRNGKLALSIKEDDELIDALIVQDNEELLIAGSNNRVVRFDVSDIRAMGRTAAGVKGIGLNEKERVVSISSSMDGKYVFSLGSEGYGKMSLLDDYRKTRRGAKGVIGLNSDKSGELIYCSTVHGVEDLIIMTNDGIAIRFSLNSVSITGRNTKGVKLINLKNKKSSIVGVAKISDQSEITTDRELTTDEFNEVTKEIDITKFKIEEDE
;
A
#
# COMPACT_ATOMS: atom_id res chain seq x y z
N MET A 1 1.51 -61.27 -28.96
CA MET A 1 0.17 -60.78 -28.58
C MET A 1 0.29 -59.28 -28.40
N GLN A 2 0.56 -58.54 -29.47
CA GLN A 2 -0.28 -58.32 -30.67
C GLN A 2 -1.39 -57.34 -30.31
N ASN A 3 -1.42 -56.16 -30.94
CA ASN A 3 -1.80 -55.93 -32.34
C ASN A 3 -3.25 -56.34 -32.55
N GLU A 4 -4.01 -55.44 -33.17
CA GLU A 4 -5.49 -55.37 -33.25
C GLU A 4 -6.01 -54.56 -32.04
N GLU A 5 -6.36 -53.27 -32.13
CA GLU A 5 -7.06 -52.55 -33.20
C GLU A 5 -6.66 -51.05 -33.23
N GLU A 6 -5.36 -50.76 -33.35
CA GLU A 6 -4.84 -49.41 -33.63
C GLU A 6 -4.30 -49.30 -35.08
N LYS A 7 -4.87 -50.09 -36.00
CA LYS A 7 -4.52 -50.05 -37.44
C LYS A 7 -5.72 -50.34 -38.32
N LYS A 8 -6.33 -49.26 -38.79
CA LYS A 8 -7.02 -49.03 -40.07
C LYS A 8 -8.18 -48.05 -39.80
N GLU A 9 -8.02 -46.73 -39.73
CA GLU A 9 -7.27 -45.80 -40.59
C GLU A 9 -7.33 -46.18 -42.08
N LEU A 10 -7.95 -45.30 -42.85
CA LEU A 10 -7.95 -45.28 -44.31
C LEU A 10 -8.66 -46.47 -44.97
N GLU A 11 -9.86 -46.22 -45.49
CA GLU A 11 -10.17 -46.34 -46.92
C GLU A 11 -11.68 -46.23 -47.14
N LEU A 12 -12.03 -45.47 -48.18
CA LEU A 12 -13.33 -45.35 -48.88
C LEU A 12 -14.33 -44.36 -48.25
N GLU A 13 -14.58 -43.15 -48.77
CA GLU A 13 -14.50 -42.66 -50.15
C GLU A 13 -14.86 -43.72 -51.19
N ASN A 14 -16.15 -44.06 -51.26
CA ASN A 14 -16.93 -43.89 -52.48
C ASN A 14 -18.31 -44.54 -52.37
N GLU A 15 -19.25 -43.85 -53.01
CA GLU A 15 -20.42 -44.40 -53.69
C GLU A 15 -21.66 -44.76 -52.86
N ASN A 16 -22.62 -43.84 -52.98
CA ASN A 16 -23.89 -44.06 -53.66
C ASN A 16 -24.73 -45.27 -53.22
N HIS A 17 -25.87 -44.95 -52.61
CA HIS A 17 -27.13 -45.40 -53.19
C HIS A 17 -28.25 -44.38 -52.93
N GLU A 18 -28.62 -43.66 -54.00
CA GLU A 18 -30.00 -43.27 -54.30
C GLU A 18 -30.93 -44.49 -54.08
N ILE A 19 -32.17 -44.35 -53.62
CA ILE A 19 -33.31 -44.00 -54.47
C ILE A 19 -34.60 -43.89 -53.62
N ASN A 20 -35.43 -42.92 -54.02
CA ASN A 20 -36.89 -42.75 -53.90
C ASN A 20 -37.54 -42.41 -52.56
N ASP A 21 -38.63 -41.64 -52.52
CA ASP A 21 -39.27 -40.61 -53.38
C ASP A 21 -40.56 -40.26 -52.59
N GLU A 22 -41.19 -39.13 -52.91
CA GLU A 22 -42.56 -38.78 -52.52
C GLU A 22 -42.79 -38.37 -51.04
N ASP A 23 -42.72 -37.07 -50.78
CA ASP A 23 -43.94 -36.30 -50.53
C ASP A 23 -43.70 -34.79 -50.40
N ALA A 24 -44.67 -34.03 -50.91
CA ALA A 24 -44.87 -32.57 -50.76
C ALA A 24 -44.24 -31.62 -51.82
N LYS A 25 -44.70 -31.76 -53.06
CA LYS A 25 -45.09 -30.61 -53.89
C LYS A 25 -46.37 -30.00 -53.32
N TYR A 26 -46.42 -28.68 -53.12
CA TYR A 26 -47.53 -27.77 -53.48
C TYR A 26 -47.26 -26.37 -52.90
N TYR A 27 -46.71 -25.48 -53.72
CA TYR A 27 -47.30 -24.21 -54.16
C TYR A 27 -46.18 -23.34 -54.75
N ASP A 28 -46.32 -23.06 -56.04
CA ASP A 28 -45.43 -22.28 -56.89
C ASP A 28 -46.26 -21.16 -57.55
N PHE A 29 -45.61 -20.01 -57.77
CA PHE A 29 -46.06 -18.78 -58.47
C PHE A 29 -47.26 -18.00 -57.86
N ASP A 30 -47.29 -16.65 -57.83
CA ASP A 30 -46.86 -15.71 -58.86
C ASP A 30 -46.70 -14.26 -58.33
N ASP A 31 -46.15 -13.41 -59.22
CA ASP A 31 -46.26 -11.93 -59.28
C ASP A 31 -45.18 -10.99 -58.68
N THR A 32 -44.06 -10.94 -59.43
CA THR A 32 -43.62 -9.81 -60.28
C THR A 32 -43.47 -8.35 -59.74
N ILE A 33 -42.31 -7.78 -60.12
CA ILE A 33 -42.03 -6.37 -60.53
C ILE A 33 -41.06 -5.53 -59.65
N LYS A 34 -39.89 -5.28 -60.28
CA LYS A 34 -38.94 -4.14 -60.20
C LYS A 34 -37.91 -4.09 -59.07
N LYS A 35 -36.71 -4.63 -59.35
CA LYS A 35 -35.46 -3.90 -59.09
C LYS A 35 -35.01 -3.26 -60.40
N VAL A 36 -35.13 -1.94 -60.46
CA VAL A 36 -34.54 -1.07 -61.48
C VAL A 36 -33.13 -0.76 -60.97
N PHE A 37 -32.12 -0.87 -61.84
CA PHE A 37 -30.67 -0.74 -61.60
C PHE A 37 -29.97 -2.01 -61.09
N GLU A 38 -29.68 -2.92 -62.03
CA GLU A 38 -28.55 -3.84 -61.93
C GLU A 38 -27.42 -3.19 -62.74
N GLU A 39 -26.30 -2.88 -62.09
CA GLU A 39 -25.12 -2.35 -62.77
C GLU A 39 -24.57 -3.40 -63.75
N GLU A 40 -24.28 -2.98 -64.98
CA GLU A 40 -23.65 -3.83 -65.98
C GLU A 40 -22.35 -4.42 -65.41
N LYS A 41 -22.29 -5.75 -65.31
CA LYS A 41 -21.00 -6.44 -65.14
C LYS A 41 -20.17 -6.13 -66.38
N PRO A 42 -18.98 -5.50 -66.26
CA PRO A 42 -18.14 -5.26 -67.41
C PRO A 42 -17.80 -6.60 -68.07
N GLN A 43 -18.00 -6.66 -69.38
CA GLN A 43 -17.51 -7.76 -70.21
C GLN A 43 -15.99 -7.86 -70.01
N VAL A 44 -15.54 -9.02 -69.57
CA VAL A 44 -14.12 -9.38 -69.62
C VAL A 44 -13.77 -9.53 -71.10
N ILE A 45 -13.13 -8.51 -71.65
CA ILE A 45 -12.39 -8.63 -72.91
C ILE A 45 -11.07 -9.29 -72.51
N GLU A 46 -10.88 -10.54 -72.91
CA GLU A 46 -9.55 -11.18 -72.94
C GLU A 46 -8.76 -10.53 -74.08
N ASP A 47 -8.16 -9.38 -73.81
CA ASP A 47 -7.01 -8.88 -74.55
C ASP A 47 -5.76 -9.37 -73.80
N ASP A 48 -5.16 -10.43 -74.34
CA ASP A 48 -3.90 -11.08 -73.94
C ASP A 48 -2.67 -10.20 -74.26
N ASP A 49 -2.69 -8.96 -73.79
CA ASP A 49 -1.50 -8.11 -73.68
C ASP A 49 -1.37 -7.70 -72.21
N GLU A 50 -0.79 -8.58 -71.39
CA GLU A 50 -0.28 -8.18 -70.07
C GLU A 50 0.72 -7.03 -70.29
N GLU A 51 0.28 -5.78 -70.09
CA GLU A 51 1.21 -4.66 -69.96
C GLU A 51 2.13 -4.97 -68.78
N GLU A 52 3.36 -5.41 -69.08
CA GLU A 52 4.40 -5.62 -68.09
C GLU A 52 4.47 -4.39 -67.18
N ILE A 53 4.26 -4.63 -65.87
CA ILE A 53 4.38 -3.63 -64.83
C ILE A 53 5.73 -2.92 -65.07
N PRO A 54 5.81 -1.58 -65.17
CA PRO A 54 6.99 -0.88 -65.68
C PRO A 54 8.32 -1.25 -64.99
N GLN A 55 8.24 -1.79 -63.77
CA GLN A 55 9.32 -2.27 -62.92
C GLN A 55 10.02 -3.54 -63.44
N ASP A 56 9.38 -4.32 -64.32
CA ASP A 56 9.90 -5.59 -64.83
C ASP A 56 10.61 -5.45 -66.20
N LYS A 57 10.63 -4.24 -66.78
CA LYS A 57 11.35 -3.97 -68.05
C LYS A 57 12.87 -3.91 -67.84
N GLU A 58 13.63 -4.63 -68.66
CA GLU A 58 15.10 -4.53 -68.67
C GLU A 58 15.56 -3.08 -68.91
N GLY A 59 16.20 -2.49 -67.90
CA GLY A 59 16.65 -1.09 -67.92
C GLY A 59 15.81 -0.13 -67.05
N TYR A 60 14.76 -0.62 -66.37
CA TYR A 60 14.04 0.18 -65.38
C TYR A 60 14.96 0.52 -64.20
N GLN A 61 15.35 1.78 -64.11
CA GLN A 61 16.06 2.32 -62.95
C GLN A 61 15.06 3.08 -62.09
N VAL A 62 14.98 2.74 -60.80
CA VAL A 62 14.22 3.51 -59.81
C VAL A 62 14.84 4.91 -59.74
N GLN A 63 14.21 5.88 -60.40
CA GLN A 63 14.60 7.27 -60.29
C GLN A 63 13.99 7.85 -59.02
N SER A 64 14.79 8.63 -58.29
CA SER A 64 14.30 9.37 -57.14
C SER A 64 13.18 10.31 -57.60
N GLN A 65 11.98 10.14 -57.05
CA GLN A 65 10.87 11.07 -57.25
C GLN A 65 11.01 12.35 -56.40
N ILE A 66 12.15 12.50 -55.71
CA ILE A 66 12.46 13.70 -54.94
C ILE A 66 12.71 14.83 -55.93
N LEU A 67 11.78 15.78 -55.97
CA LEU A 67 11.99 17.03 -56.67
C LEU A 67 13.13 17.80 -55.97
N GLU A 68 14.13 18.24 -56.72
CA GLU A 68 15.16 19.16 -56.20
C GLU A 68 14.83 20.62 -56.54
N THR A 69 13.99 20.84 -57.56
CA THR A 69 13.55 22.15 -58.06
C THR A 69 12.07 22.13 -58.42
N GLU A 70 11.44 23.31 -58.46
CA GLU A 70 10.02 23.44 -58.79
C GLU A 70 9.73 22.97 -60.21
N THR A 71 8.80 22.03 -60.35
CA THR A 71 8.39 21.46 -61.64
C THR A 71 6.88 21.32 -61.66
N ASN A 72 6.23 21.81 -62.72
CA ASN A 72 4.76 21.76 -62.89
C ASN A 72 3.95 22.33 -61.69
N GLY A 73 4.48 23.34 -61.00
CA GLY A 73 3.84 23.95 -59.82
C GLY A 73 3.98 23.15 -58.51
N LEU A 74 4.66 22.01 -58.53
CA LEU A 74 5.03 21.24 -57.34
C LEU A 74 6.38 21.75 -56.83
N LYS A 75 6.40 22.17 -55.56
CA LYS A 75 7.60 22.68 -54.89
C LYS A 75 8.21 21.59 -54.01
N PRO A 76 9.53 21.39 -54.04
CA PRO A 76 10.19 20.49 -53.11
C PRO A 76 10.00 21.00 -51.68
N ALA A 77 9.62 20.11 -50.78
CA ALA A 77 9.40 20.44 -49.38
C ALA A 77 10.56 19.91 -48.54
N ASP A 78 11.19 20.80 -47.76
CA ASP A 78 12.21 20.41 -46.80
C ASP A 78 11.60 19.47 -45.74
N LEU A 79 12.09 18.22 -45.69
CA LEU A 79 11.57 17.18 -44.82
C LEU A 79 11.64 17.59 -43.34
N ALA A 80 12.76 18.20 -42.92
CA ALA A 80 12.94 18.63 -41.54
C ALA A 80 11.89 19.68 -41.14
N ARG A 81 11.62 20.66 -42.01
CA ARG A 81 10.58 21.67 -41.84
C ARG A 81 9.19 21.06 -41.81
N VAL A 82 8.84 20.19 -42.78
CA VAL A 82 7.52 19.54 -42.84
C VAL A 82 7.28 18.70 -41.58
N MET A 83 8.24 17.85 -41.21
CA MET A 83 8.14 17.03 -39.99
C MET A 83 7.97 17.88 -38.74
N LYS A 84 8.72 18.98 -38.61
CA LYS A 84 8.59 19.90 -37.48
C LYS A 84 7.20 20.56 -37.44
N THR A 85 6.72 21.10 -38.56
CA THR A 85 5.41 21.77 -38.61
C THR A 85 4.28 20.79 -38.32
N SER A 86 4.21 19.67 -39.04
CA SER A 86 3.15 18.67 -38.85
C SER A 86 3.15 18.08 -37.44
N PHE A 87 4.34 17.83 -36.86
CA PHE A 87 4.44 17.35 -35.48
C PHE A 87 3.97 18.39 -34.47
N ILE A 88 4.33 19.68 -34.64
CA ILE A 88 3.89 20.76 -33.74
C ILE A 88 2.37 20.95 -33.83
N GLU A 89 1.79 20.98 -35.03
CA GLU A 89 0.34 21.11 -35.23
C GLU A 89 -0.43 19.97 -34.57
N TYR A 90 0.02 18.73 -34.78
CA TYR A 90 -0.56 17.56 -34.12
C TYR A 90 -0.40 17.63 -32.59
N ALA A 91 0.79 17.96 -32.10
CA ALA A 91 1.06 18.06 -30.67
C ALA A 91 0.19 19.12 -29.99
N MET A 92 0.09 20.32 -30.58
CA MET A 92 -0.77 21.40 -30.06
C MET A 92 -2.24 20.99 -30.04
N SER A 93 -2.74 20.37 -31.11
CA SER A 93 -4.11 19.87 -31.17
C SER A 93 -4.40 18.84 -30.08
N VAL A 94 -3.47 17.90 -29.83
CA VAL A 94 -3.62 16.91 -28.77
C VAL A 94 -3.58 17.55 -27.37
N ILE A 95 -2.69 18.50 -27.14
CA ILE A 95 -2.52 19.18 -25.84
C ILE A 95 -3.76 20.00 -25.50
N VAL A 96 -4.20 20.89 -26.40
CA VAL A 96 -5.25 21.89 -26.13
C VAL A 96 -6.65 21.30 -26.30
N SER A 97 -6.85 20.45 -27.30
CA SER A 97 -8.19 20.06 -27.75
C SER A 97 -8.53 18.58 -27.51
N ARG A 98 -7.71 17.84 -26.74
CA ARG A 98 -7.97 16.41 -26.48
C ARG A 98 -7.59 15.94 -25.08
N ALA A 99 -6.32 16.05 -24.71
CA ALA A 99 -5.75 15.26 -23.62
C ALA A 99 -5.85 15.91 -22.24
N LEU A 100 -5.72 17.24 -22.15
CA LEU A 100 -5.72 17.99 -20.90
C LEU A 100 -7.09 18.62 -20.62
N PRO A 101 -7.50 18.73 -19.35
CA PRO A 101 -8.69 19.47 -18.95
C PRO A 101 -8.47 20.99 -19.03
N ASP A 102 -9.55 21.75 -19.19
CA ASP A 102 -9.54 23.18 -18.85
C ASP A 102 -9.60 23.35 -17.32
N ALA A 103 -8.77 24.22 -16.76
CA ALA A 103 -8.69 24.38 -15.30
C ALA A 103 -9.96 24.99 -14.68
N ARG A 104 -10.79 25.70 -15.47
CA ARG A 104 -12.00 26.39 -15.01
C ARG A 104 -13.16 25.43 -14.74
N ASP A 105 -13.40 24.48 -15.64
CA ASP A 105 -14.51 23.49 -15.52
C ASP A 105 -14.03 22.06 -15.25
N GLY A 106 -12.73 21.79 -15.34
CA GLY A 106 -12.15 20.48 -15.13
C GLY A 106 -12.45 19.46 -16.24
N LEU A 107 -12.97 19.90 -17.39
CA LEU A 107 -13.41 19.01 -18.46
C LEU A 107 -12.47 19.03 -19.66
N LYS A 108 -12.34 17.86 -20.28
CA LYS A 108 -11.80 17.71 -21.63
C LYS A 108 -12.91 18.01 -22.64
N PRO A 109 -12.58 18.35 -23.90
CA PRO A 109 -13.59 18.71 -24.90
C PRO A 109 -14.68 17.65 -25.11
N VAL A 110 -14.33 16.36 -25.09
CA VAL A 110 -15.33 15.28 -25.24
C VAL A 110 -16.35 15.27 -24.09
N HIS A 111 -15.92 15.46 -22.84
CA HIS A 111 -16.82 15.50 -21.68
C HIS A 111 -17.75 16.73 -21.75
N ARG A 112 -17.18 17.88 -22.11
CA ARG A 112 -17.93 19.14 -22.27
C ARG A 112 -19.02 19.02 -23.33
N ARG A 113 -18.70 18.46 -24.49
CA ARG A 113 -19.63 18.25 -25.60
C ARG A 113 -20.75 17.28 -25.25
N ILE A 114 -20.46 16.21 -24.51
CA ILE A 114 -21.48 15.28 -24.01
C ILE A 114 -22.47 16.01 -23.11
N LEU A 115 -22.01 16.74 -22.09
CA LEU A 115 -22.90 17.45 -21.16
C LEU A 115 -23.68 18.57 -21.86
N TYR A 116 -23.05 19.29 -22.79
CA TYR A 116 -23.69 20.34 -23.57
C TYR A 116 -24.80 19.77 -24.48
N SER A 117 -24.52 18.73 -25.27
CA SER A 117 -25.52 18.05 -26.10
C SER A 117 -26.69 17.52 -25.25
N MET A 118 -26.40 16.91 -24.09
CA MET A 118 -27.46 16.44 -23.18
C MET A 118 -28.31 17.57 -22.61
N SER A 119 -27.72 18.74 -22.33
CA SER A 119 -28.45 19.95 -21.92
C SER A 119 -29.37 20.46 -23.04
N GLU A 120 -28.87 20.55 -24.27
CA GLU A 120 -29.64 21.00 -25.43
C GLU A 120 -30.80 20.04 -25.77
N LEU A 121 -30.59 18.73 -25.58
CA LEU A 121 -31.62 17.71 -25.72
C LEU A 121 -32.59 17.63 -24.53
N GLY A 122 -32.37 18.41 -23.47
CA GLY A 122 -33.23 18.43 -22.27
C GLY A 122 -33.13 17.16 -21.41
N MET A 123 -32.01 16.44 -21.46
CA MET A 123 -31.81 15.16 -20.77
C MET A 123 -31.35 15.32 -19.30
N PHE A 124 -32.07 16.14 -18.54
CA PHE A 124 -31.83 16.36 -17.11
C PHE A 124 -32.26 15.17 -16.24
N HIS A 125 -31.85 15.15 -14.98
CA HIS A 125 -32.18 14.08 -14.02
C HIS A 125 -33.70 13.91 -13.77
N THR A 126 -34.52 14.89 -14.17
CA THR A 126 -35.98 14.89 -14.00
C THR A 126 -36.71 14.13 -15.12
N VAL A 127 -36.05 13.85 -16.25
CA VAL A 127 -36.66 13.14 -17.38
C VAL A 127 -36.24 11.65 -17.38
N PRO A 128 -37.00 10.76 -18.04
CA PRO A 128 -36.60 9.36 -18.21
C PRO A 128 -35.31 9.22 -19.01
N HIS A 129 -34.52 8.18 -18.70
CA HIS A 129 -33.31 7.84 -19.46
C HIS A 129 -33.61 7.68 -20.96
N LYS A 130 -32.61 8.00 -21.78
CA LYS A 130 -32.67 7.88 -23.25
C LYS A 130 -31.55 6.97 -23.73
N LYS A 131 -31.77 6.29 -24.85
CA LYS A 131 -30.76 5.38 -25.44
C LYS A 131 -29.43 6.10 -25.63
N SER A 132 -28.35 5.49 -25.14
CA SER A 132 -26.99 6.02 -25.25
C SER A 132 -26.60 6.32 -26.70
N ALA A 133 -27.01 5.47 -27.65
CA ALA A 133 -26.79 5.68 -29.08
C ALA A 133 -27.35 7.01 -29.60
N ARG A 134 -28.46 7.52 -29.06
CA ARG A 134 -29.03 8.81 -29.45
C ARG A 134 -28.15 9.97 -28.99
N ILE A 135 -27.63 9.90 -27.76
CA ILE A 135 -26.76 10.93 -27.19
C ILE A 135 -25.44 10.95 -27.96
N VAL A 136 -24.83 9.79 -28.15
CA VAL A 136 -23.58 9.65 -28.92
C VAL A 136 -23.77 10.16 -30.35
N GLY A 137 -24.87 9.79 -31.02
CA GLY A 137 -25.16 10.27 -32.38
C GLY A 137 -25.29 11.80 -32.48
N ASP A 138 -25.95 12.46 -31.53
CA ASP A 138 -26.07 13.93 -31.53
C ASP A 138 -24.72 14.62 -31.26
N VAL A 139 -23.94 14.11 -30.31
CA VAL A 139 -22.59 14.62 -30.01
C VAL A 139 -21.68 14.51 -31.24
N LEU A 140 -21.70 13.37 -31.94
CA LEU A 140 -20.92 13.16 -33.15
C LEU A 140 -21.34 14.07 -34.29
N GLY A 141 -22.65 14.14 -34.53
CA GLY A 141 -23.20 14.89 -35.66
C GLY A 141 -23.02 16.40 -35.55
N LYS A 142 -22.92 16.95 -34.33
CA LYS A 142 -22.84 18.41 -34.12
C LYS A 142 -21.50 18.91 -33.62
N TYR A 143 -20.83 18.17 -32.74
CA TYR A 143 -19.74 18.74 -31.93
C TYR A 143 -18.43 17.94 -31.98
N HIS A 144 -18.47 16.61 -32.10
CA HIS A 144 -17.28 15.76 -31.93
C HIS A 144 -16.99 14.90 -33.18
N PRO A 145 -16.14 15.39 -34.12
CA PRO A 145 -15.87 14.71 -35.40
C PRO A 145 -14.83 13.58 -35.25
N HIS A 146 -15.05 12.67 -34.31
CA HIS A 146 -14.19 11.51 -34.01
C HIS A 146 -15.02 10.23 -33.89
N GLY A 147 -14.38 9.10 -33.59
CA GLY A 147 -15.08 7.81 -33.46
C GLY A 147 -16.14 7.81 -32.35
N ASP A 148 -17.23 7.10 -32.61
CA ASP A 148 -18.33 6.87 -31.66
C ASP A 148 -17.87 6.20 -30.36
N SER A 149 -16.92 5.27 -30.47
CA SER A 149 -16.30 4.58 -29.33
C SER A 149 -15.74 5.54 -28.29
N SER A 150 -15.03 6.60 -28.71
CA SER A 150 -14.41 7.57 -27.80
C SER A 150 -15.44 8.36 -27.00
N VAL A 151 -16.55 8.75 -27.64
CA VAL A 151 -17.65 9.46 -26.98
C VAL A 151 -18.39 8.52 -26.03
N TYR A 152 -18.68 7.29 -26.46
CA TYR A 152 -19.39 6.32 -25.64
C TYR A 152 -18.57 5.91 -24.41
N GLU A 153 -17.28 5.61 -24.56
CA GLU A 153 -16.39 5.28 -23.45
C GLU A 153 -16.25 6.43 -22.45
N ALA A 154 -16.14 7.67 -22.93
CA ALA A 154 -16.11 8.85 -22.08
C ALA A 154 -17.43 8.99 -21.27
N MET A 155 -18.58 8.80 -21.92
CA MET A 155 -19.89 8.81 -21.26
C MET A 155 -20.02 7.67 -20.24
N VAL A 156 -19.56 6.47 -20.57
CA VAL A 156 -19.57 5.31 -19.68
C VAL A 156 -18.74 5.58 -18.43
N ARG A 157 -17.51 6.09 -18.57
CA ARG A 157 -16.66 6.46 -17.43
C ARG A 157 -17.30 7.53 -16.55
N MET A 158 -18.05 8.47 -17.14
CA MET A 158 -18.76 9.49 -16.38
C MET A 158 -19.97 8.96 -15.59
N ALA A 159 -20.43 7.74 -15.88
CA ALA A 159 -21.54 7.07 -15.21
C ALA A 159 -21.08 6.07 -14.13
N GLN A 160 -19.81 5.67 -14.13
CA GLN A 160 -19.26 4.68 -13.21
C GLN A 160 -18.91 5.33 -11.86
N ASP A 161 -19.54 4.85 -10.79
CA ASP A 161 -19.36 5.34 -9.41
C ASP A 161 -18.03 4.94 -8.75
N PHE A 162 -17.34 3.92 -9.28
CA PHE A 162 -15.98 3.54 -8.93
C PHE A 162 -14.91 4.30 -9.73
N SER A 163 -15.31 5.02 -10.78
CA SER A 163 -14.43 5.83 -11.64
C SER A 163 -14.48 7.30 -11.23
N LEU A 164 -15.67 7.91 -11.19
CA LEU A 164 -15.85 9.28 -10.72
C LEU A 164 -16.39 9.31 -9.31
N ARG A 165 -15.79 10.17 -8.47
CA ARG A 165 -16.25 10.40 -7.09
C ARG A 165 -17.68 10.95 -7.03
N TYR A 166 -18.06 11.76 -8.01
CA TYR A 166 -19.41 12.27 -8.23
C TYR A 166 -19.78 12.08 -9.72
N PRO A 167 -20.47 10.99 -10.08
CA PRO A 167 -20.85 10.72 -11.48
C PRO A 167 -21.64 11.88 -12.10
N LEU A 168 -21.26 12.28 -13.31
CA LEU A 168 -21.95 13.33 -14.08
C LEU A 168 -23.06 12.75 -14.97
N ILE A 169 -23.04 11.44 -15.18
CA ILE A 169 -24.05 10.71 -15.95
C ILE A 169 -24.75 9.72 -15.02
N ASP A 170 -26.08 9.66 -15.13
CA ASP A 170 -26.91 8.61 -14.54
C ASP A 170 -27.20 7.59 -15.64
N GLY A 171 -26.57 6.42 -15.53
CA GLY A 171 -26.65 5.33 -16.49
C GLY A 171 -27.62 4.22 -16.06
N HIS A 172 -28.37 3.68 -17.01
CA HIS A 172 -29.26 2.53 -16.83
C HIS A 172 -28.86 1.40 -17.79
N GLY A 173 -28.63 0.21 -17.22
CA GLY A 173 -28.09 -0.96 -17.91
C GLY A 173 -26.69 -1.33 -17.42
N ASN A 174 -25.97 -2.19 -18.17
CA ASN A 174 -24.60 -2.56 -17.82
C ASN A 174 -23.60 -1.49 -18.30
N PHE A 175 -23.09 -0.69 -17.37
CA PHE A 175 -22.06 0.34 -17.58
C PHE A 175 -20.65 -0.15 -17.22
N GLY A 176 -20.43 -1.46 -17.13
CA GLY A 176 -19.16 -2.08 -16.76
C GLY A 176 -19.02 -2.30 -15.26
N SER A 177 -17.93 -2.95 -14.87
CA SER A 177 -17.66 -3.35 -13.49
C SER A 177 -16.23 -3.01 -13.06
N ILE A 178 -15.99 -2.98 -11.75
CA ILE A 178 -14.64 -2.81 -11.18
C ILE A 178 -13.71 -4.01 -11.46
N ASP A 179 -14.27 -5.15 -11.89
CA ASP A 179 -13.52 -6.32 -12.34
C ASP A 179 -12.79 -6.09 -13.67
N GLY A 180 -13.16 -5.02 -14.39
CA GLY A 180 -12.62 -4.66 -15.69
C GLY A 180 -13.51 -5.07 -16.86
N ASP A 181 -14.75 -5.50 -16.59
CA ASP A 181 -15.72 -5.77 -17.64
C ASP A 181 -16.13 -4.46 -18.32
N GLY A 182 -16.12 -4.47 -19.65
CA GLY A 182 -16.61 -3.35 -20.45
C GLY A 182 -18.12 -3.14 -20.29
N ALA A 183 -18.58 -1.93 -20.60
CA ALA A 183 -20.00 -1.65 -20.71
C ALA A 183 -20.64 -2.44 -21.86
N ALA A 184 -21.94 -2.71 -21.74
CA ALA A 184 -22.72 -3.22 -22.86
C ALA A 184 -22.72 -2.21 -24.01
N ALA A 185 -23.02 -2.67 -25.24
CA ALA A 185 -23.11 -1.79 -26.40
C ALA A 185 -24.14 -0.65 -26.19
N MET A 186 -23.88 0.53 -26.75
CA MET A 186 -24.71 1.74 -26.62
C MET A 186 -26.17 1.61 -27.08
N ARG A 187 -26.52 0.53 -27.78
CA ARG A 187 -27.90 0.17 -28.15
C ARG A 187 -28.72 -0.38 -26.97
N TYR A 188 -28.06 -0.94 -25.96
CA TYR A 188 -28.70 -1.53 -24.79
C TYR A 188 -28.72 -0.59 -23.59
N THR A 189 -27.69 0.25 -23.44
CA THR A 189 -27.60 1.20 -22.33
C THR A 189 -28.45 2.46 -22.58
N GLU A 190 -28.89 3.07 -21.49
CA GLU A 190 -29.59 4.34 -21.48
C GLU A 190 -28.90 5.29 -20.51
N ALA A 191 -28.96 6.59 -20.78
CA ALA A 191 -28.31 7.60 -19.95
C ALA A 191 -29.16 8.88 -19.86
N ARG A 192 -28.90 9.65 -18.81
CA ARG A 192 -29.31 11.06 -18.62
C ARG A 192 -28.28 11.76 -17.74
N MET A 193 -28.36 13.09 -17.62
CA MET A 193 -27.48 13.81 -16.70
C MET A 193 -27.81 13.43 -15.26
N SER A 194 -26.77 13.25 -14.44
CA SER A 194 -26.96 13.08 -13.00
C SER A 194 -27.51 14.37 -12.37
N LYS A 195 -27.97 14.29 -11.13
CA LYS A 195 -28.53 15.45 -10.41
C LYS A 195 -27.51 16.60 -10.31
N ILE A 196 -26.25 16.29 -9.98
CA ILE A 196 -25.18 17.28 -9.82
C ILE A 196 -24.70 17.87 -11.18
N ALA A 197 -24.77 17.10 -12.27
CA ALA A 197 -24.35 17.56 -13.58
C ALA A 197 -25.17 18.74 -14.11
N GLY A 198 -26.42 18.91 -13.65
CA GLY A 198 -27.20 20.11 -13.92
C GLY A 198 -26.51 21.40 -13.48
N ALA A 199 -25.76 21.36 -12.37
CA ALA A 199 -24.99 22.51 -11.86
C ALA A 199 -23.76 22.85 -12.74
N MET A 200 -23.32 21.95 -13.63
CA MET A 200 -22.26 22.24 -14.58
C MET A 200 -22.74 23.14 -15.73
N VAL A 201 -23.97 22.93 -16.20
CA VAL A 201 -24.55 23.60 -17.39
C VAL A 201 -25.50 24.74 -17.03
N ASP A 202 -25.86 24.89 -15.76
CA ASP A 202 -26.76 25.94 -15.30
C ASP A 202 -26.20 27.35 -15.59
N GLY A 203 -27.01 28.19 -16.23
CA GLY A 203 -26.62 29.54 -16.64
C GLY A 203 -26.18 29.69 -18.10
N LEU A 204 -25.97 28.60 -18.87
CA LEU A 204 -25.52 28.68 -20.27
C LEU A 204 -26.35 29.63 -21.16
N LYS A 205 -27.67 29.69 -20.94
CA LYS A 205 -28.60 30.56 -21.70
C LYS A 205 -28.59 32.04 -21.28
N LYS A 206 -27.74 32.42 -20.32
CA LYS A 206 -27.63 33.78 -19.78
C LYS A 206 -26.32 34.48 -20.16
N ASN A 207 -25.74 34.11 -21.31
CA ASN A 207 -24.49 34.69 -21.81
C ASN A 207 -23.34 34.66 -20.78
N THR A 208 -23.22 33.56 -20.03
CA THR A 208 -22.23 33.42 -18.95
C THR A 208 -20.86 32.96 -19.42
N VAL A 209 -20.78 32.40 -20.63
CA VAL A 209 -19.55 31.86 -21.23
C VAL A 209 -19.54 32.16 -22.72
N ASP A 210 -18.36 32.11 -23.32
CA ASP A 210 -18.20 32.34 -24.76
C ASP A 210 -18.48 31.08 -25.57
N PHE A 211 -19.07 31.29 -26.75
CA PHE A 211 -19.37 30.25 -27.73
C PHE A 211 -18.49 30.42 -28.96
N ILE A 212 -18.03 29.30 -29.50
CA ILE A 212 -17.31 29.21 -30.76
C ILE A 212 -18.13 28.43 -31.78
N ASP A 213 -17.80 28.60 -33.06
CA ASP A 213 -18.32 27.73 -34.10
C ASP A 213 -17.85 26.28 -33.87
N ASN A 214 -18.72 25.33 -34.18
CA ASN A 214 -18.35 23.91 -34.24
C ASN A 214 -17.41 23.65 -35.45
N TYR A 215 -17.05 22.38 -35.66
CA TYR A 215 -16.04 22.01 -36.66
C TYR A 215 -16.42 22.33 -38.12
N ASP A 216 -17.71 22.49 -38.44
CA ASP A 216 -18.21 22.82 -39.78
C ASP A 216 -18.90 24.19 -39.90
N GLY A 217 -18.96 24.95 -38.80
CA GLY A 217 -19.56 26.28 -38.75
C GLY A 217 -21.09 26.33 -38.77
N SER A 218 -21.78 25.20 -38.66
CA SER A 218 -23.25 25.14 -38.67
C SER A 218 -23.89 25.31 -37.28
N GLU A 219 -23.14 25.00 -36.21
CA GLU A 219 -23.61 25.03 -34.82
C GLU A 219 -22.65 25.84 -33.93
N LYS A 220 -23.11 26.20 -32.74
CA LYS A 220 -22.28 26.84 -31.71
C LYS A 220 -22.03 25.91 -30.53
N GLU A 221 -20.80 25.89 -30.01
CA GLU A 221 -20.44 25.15 -28.80
C GLU A 221 -19.75 26.05 -27.75
N PRO A 222 -19.95 25.79 -26.44
CA PRO A 222 -19.32 26.59 -25.39
C PRO A 222 -17.83 26.25 -25.26
N THR A 223 -17.01 27.27 -25.10
CA THR A 223 -15.56 27.10 -24.86
C THR A 223 -15.28 26.45 -23.49
N VAL A 224 -16.09 26.78 -22.49
CA VAL A 224 -16.04 26.31 -21.10
C VAL A 224 -17.47 26.24 -20.54
N LEU A 225 -17.72 25.40 -19.54
CA LEU A 225 -19.02 25.40 -18.84
C LEU A 225 -19.06 26.39 -17.66
N PRO A 226 -20.26 26.90 -17.27
CA PRO A 226 -20.43 27.73 -16.07
C PRO A 226 -19.88 27.09 -14.79
N ALA A 227 -20.04 25.76 -14.64
CA ALA A 227 -19.42 24.95 -13.58
C ALA A 227 -19.59 25.52 -12.16
N LYS A 228 -20.81 25.45 -11.59
CA LYS A 228 -21.10 25.96 -10.24
C LYS A 228 -20.39 25.24 -9.08
N PHE A 229 -19.52 24.28 -9.35
CA PHE A 229 -18.61 23.67 -8.37
C PHE A 229 -17.24 23.40 -8.99
N PRO A 230 -16.15 23.34 -8.18
CA PRO A 230 -14.77 23.18 -8.65
C PRO A 230 -14.45 21.76 -9.15
N ASN A 231 -15.04 21.39 -10.28
CA ASN A 231 -15.05 20.03 -10.81
C ASN A 231 -13.65 19.45 -11.13
N LEU A 232 -12.65 20.29 -11.44
CA LEU A 232 -11.27 19.85 -11.69
C LEU A 232 -10.71 19.01 -10.54
N LEU A 233 -10.86 19.51 -9.30
CA LEU A 233 -10.37 18.82 -8.10
C LEU A 233 -11.35 17.74 -7.63
N ILE A 234 -12.66 17.99 -7.78
CA ILE A 234 -13.72 17.11 -7.29
C ILE A 234 -13.76 15.79 -8.06
N SER A 235 -13.79 15.85 -9.39
CA SER A 235 -13.80 14.66 -10.24
C SER A 235 -12.40 14.09 -10.44
N GLY A 236 -11.38 14.94 -10.43
CA GLY A 236 -10.05 14.56 -10.89
C GLY A 236 -10.04 14.22 -12.38
N THR A 237 -8.85 13.99 -12.93
CA THR A 237 -8.70 13.51 -14.30
C THR A 237 -7.30 12.98 -14.54
N SER A 238 -7.20 11.98 -15.40
CA SER A 238 -5.93 11.47 -15.92
C SER A 238 -5.90 11.65 -17.44
N GLY A 239 -4.73 11.97 -18.00
CA GLY A 239 -4.58 12.21 -19.42
C GLY A 239 -3.13 12.17 -19.87
N ILE A 240 -2.88 11.57 -21.03
CA ILE A 240 -1.56 11.53 -21.65
C ILE A 240 -1.63 12.38 -22.92
N ALA A 241 -0.84 13.44 -22.98
CA ALA A 241 -0.71 14.31 -24.13
C ALA A 241 0.62 14.05 -24.85
N VAL A 242 1.02 14.95 -25.77
CA VAL A 242 2.34 14.86 -26.41
C VAL A 242 3.38 15.55 -25.54
N GLY A 243 4.34 14.79 -25.02
CA GLY A 243 5.44 15.30 -24.17
C GLY A 243 5.07 15.64 -22.73
N MET A 244 3.80 15.44 -22.34
CA MET A 244 3.31 15.70 -20.98
C MET A 244 2.14 14.79 -20.62
N ALA A 245 1.83 14.70 -19.33
CA ALA A 245 0.69 13.98 -18.81
C ALA A 245 0.06 14.78 -17.67
N THR A 246 -1.18 14.46 -17.31
CA THR A 246 -1.86 15.00 -16.14
C THR A 246 -2.43 13.83 -15.34
N ASN A 247 -2.36 13.93 -14.01
CA ASN A 247 -2.96 12.99 -13.09
C ASN A 247 -3.40 13.74 -11.83
N ILE A 248 -4.69 14.04 -11.76
CA ILE A 248 -5.34 14.81 -10.71
C ILE A 248 -6.29 13.86 -9.98
N PRO A 249 -6.10 13.60 -8.68
CA PRO A 249 -7.00 12.73 -7.93
C PRO A 249 -8.31 13.45 -7.57
N PRO A 250 -9.40 12.71 -7.37
CA PRO A 250 -10.67 13.26 -6.89
C PRO A 250 -10.57 13.73 -5.43
N HIS A 251 -11.40 14.70 -5.07
CA HIS A 251 -11.49 15.29 -3.73
C HIS A 251 -12.95 15.38 -3.28
N ASN A 252 -13.16 15.53 -1.98
CA ASN A 252 -14.49 15.69 -1.41
C ASN A 252 -15.10 17.05 -1.79
N LEU A 253 -16.34 17.06 -2.27
CA LEU A 253 -17.07 18.26 -2.70
C LEU A 253 -17.17 19.32 -1.59
N GLY A 254 -17.51 18.90 -0.38
CA GLY A 254 -17.72 19.80 0.75
C GLY A 254 -16.42 20.49 1.17
N GLU A 255 -15.34 19.71 1.28
CA GLU A 255 -14.00 20.21 1.63
C GLU A 255 -13.47 21.23 0.62
N VAL A 256 -13.59 20.93 -0.69
CA VAL A 256 -13.12 21.85 -1.73
C VAL A 256 -13.98 23.11 -1.78
N ILE A 257 -15.30 23.02 -1.59
CA ILE A 257 -16.17 24.20 -1.50
C ILE A 257 -15.78 25.09 -0.32
N ASP A 258 -15.53 24.50 0.86
CA ASP A 258 -15.10 25.28 2.03
C ASP A 258 -13.77 25.97 1.78
N ALA A 259 -12.82 25.30 1.10
CA ALA A 259 -11.55 25.89 0.71
C ALA A 259 -11.70 27.05 -0.29
N VAL A 260 -12.58 26.93 -1.29
CA VAL A 260 -12.91 28.06 -2.20
C VAL A 260 -13.52 29.21 -1.41
N CYS A 261 -14.43 28.94 -0.47
CA CYS A 261 -15.04 29.98 0.36
C CYS A 261 -14.00 30.67 1.25
N ALA A 262 -13.07 29.92 1.84
CA ALA A 262 -11.99 30.47 2.64
C ALA A 262 -11.05 31.36 1.82
N LEU A 263 -10.67 30.92 0.61
CA LEU A 263 -9.88 31.71 -0.34
C LEU A 263 -10.61 32.99 -0.78
N ALA A 264 -11.92 32.90 -0.99
CA ALA A 264 -12.75 34.04 -1.39
C ALA A 264 -12.82 35.12 -0.29
N LEU A 265 -12.80 34.72 0.99
CA LEU A 265 -12.76 35.63 2.13
C LEU A 265 -11.35 36.16 2.46
N ASN A 266 -10.31 35.37 2.16
CA ASN A 266 -8.91 35.74 2.37
C ASN A 266 -8.05 35.33 1.16
N LYS A 267 -7.76 36.27 0.27
CA LYS A 267 -6.92 36.03 -0.93
C LYS A 267 -5.49 35.63 -0.59
N ASP A 268 -4.98 36.06 0.57
CA ASP A 268 -3.62 35.79 1.01
C ASP A 268 -3.50 34.46 1.77
N ILE A 269 -4.58 33.69 1.91
CA ILE A 269 -4.56 32.38 2.57
C ILE A 269 -3.45 31.50 2.00
N SER A 270 -2.67 30.91 2.89
CA SER A 270 -1.56 30.04 2.54
C SER A 270 -2.04 28.65 2.12
N ILE A 271 -1.18 27.90 1.43
CA ILE A 271 -1.48 26.50 1.09
C ILE A 271 -1.63 25.65 2.36
N ASP A 272 -0.83 25.93 3.40
CA ASP A 272 -0.90 25.19 4.66
C ASP A 272 -2.25 25.41 5.37
N GLU A 273 -2.81 26.62 5.35
CA GLU A 273 -4.16 26.91 5.85
C GLU A 273 -5.25 26.28 4.96
N LEU A 274 -5.09 26.27 3.63
CA LEU A 274 -6.02 25.59 2.73
C LEU A 274 -6.09 24.07 2.97
N MET A 275 -4.99 23.46 3.43
CA MET A 275 -4.94 22.05 3.79
C MET A 275 -5.72 21.70 5.06
N GLU A 276 -6.10 22.69 5.88
CA GLU A 276 -7.03 22.47 7.00
C GLU A 276 -8.47 22.23 6.50
N TYR A 277 -8.80 22.74 5.30
CA TYR A 277 -10.08 22.52 4.63
C TYR A 277 -10.03 21.31 3.69
N VAL A 278 -9.00 21.22 2.83
CA VAL A 278 -8.80 20.10 1.89
C VAL A 278 -7.81 19.11 2.51
N LEU A 279 -8.36 18.08 3.16
CA LEU A 279 -7.56 17.20 4.02
C LEU A 279 -6.62 16.28 3.22
N ALA A 280 -7.16 15.67 2.16
CA ALA A 280 -6.49 14.73 1.25
C ALA A 280 -7.41 14.46 0.04
N PRO A 281 -6.96 13.73 -1.00
CA PRO A 281 -7.88 13.14 -1.97
C PRO A 281 -8.98 12.29 -1.32
N ASP A 282 -10.13 12.19 -1.98
CA ASP A 282 -11.25 11.35 -1.55
C ASP A 282 -11.67 10.46 -2.74
N PHE A 283 -11.24 9.20 -2.69
CA PHE A 283 -11.42 8.28 -3.80
C PHE A 283 -12.79 7.60 -3.77
N PRO A 284 -13.41 7.34 -4.93
CA PRO A 284 -14.70 6.66 -4.99
C PRO A 284 -14.69 5.28 -4.34
N THR A 285 -13.55 4.57 -4.41
CA THR A 285 -13.36 3.21 -3.88
C THR A 285 -12.96 3.17 -2.39
N GLY A 286 -12.82 4.32 -1.72
CA GLY A 286 -12.39 4.40 -0.32
C GLY A 286 -10.89 4.18 -0.17
N GLY A 287 -10.51 3.23 0.68
CA GLY A 287 -9.12 2.89 1.01
C GLY A 287 -8.52 3.79 2.08
N ILE A 288 -7.28 3.47 2.46
CA ILE A 288 -6.51 4.19 3.48
C ILE A 288 -5.35 4.92 2.80
N ILE A 289 -5.23 6.22 3.05
CA ILE A 289 -4.20 7.10 2.51
C ILE A 289 -3.09 7.29 3.54
N PHE A 290 -1.84 7.18 3.08
CA PHE A 290 -0.61 7.42 3.82
C PHE A 290 0.29 8.43 3.10
N ASN A 291 1.45 8.72 3.70
CA ASN A 291 2.49 9.62 3.19
C ASN A 291 2.07 11.10 3.17
N LYS A 292 1.98 11.70 4.37
CA LYS A 292 1.66 13.12 4.55
C LYS A 292 2.66 14.04 3.82
N ALA A 293 3.94 13.70 3.84
CA ALA A 293 4.99 14.50 3.20
C ALA A 293 4.75 14.63 1.68
N GLY A 294 4.42 13.51 1.02
CA GLY A 294 4.10 13.50 -0.41
C GLY A 294 2.81 14.24 -0.76
N LEU A 295 1.83 14.27 0.14
CA LEU A 295 0.62 15.10 -0.02
C LEU A 295 0.96 16.60 0.06
N ILE A 296 1.74 17.02 1.07
CA ILE A 296 2.16 18.41 1.24
C ILE A 296 2.94 18.88 0.00
N GLU A 297 3.87 18.06 -0.49
CA GLU A 297 4.62 18.34 -1.72
C GLU A 297 3.68 18.50 -2.93
N ALA A 298 2.70 17.59 -3.08
CA ALA A 298 1.71 17.63 -4.15
C ALA A 298 0.88 18.91 -4.13
N TYR A 299 0.37 19.32 -2.97
CA TYR A 299 -0.44 20.54 -2.86
C TYR A 299 0.37 21.82 -2.99
N LYS A 300 1.66 21.83 -2.62
CA LYS A 300 2.54 23.00 -2.77
C LYS A 300 3.09 23.18 -4.18
N THR A 301 3.32 22.09 -4.90
CA THR A 301 4.07 22.13 -6.18
C THR A 301 3.28 21.61 -7.40
N GLY A 302 2.14 20.96 -7.18
CA GLY A 302 1.41 20.23 -8.21
C GLY A 302 1.96 18.83 -8.51
N ARG A 303 3.06 18.42 -7.85
CA ARG A 303 3.69 17.10 -8.00
C ARG A 303 3.99 16.47 -6.65
N GLY A 304 3.76 15.18 -6.54
CA GLY A 304 4.01 14.42 -5.32
C GLY A 304 3.37 13.05 -5.43
N SER A 305 3.46 12.24 -4.38
CA SER A 305 2.84 10.93 -4.37
C SER A 305 2.32 10.55 -3.00
N ILE A 306 1.13 9.97 -2.98
CA ILE A 306 0.55 9.37 -1.78
C ILE A 306 0.49 7.86 -1.96
N THR A 307 0.51 7.14 -0.84
CA THR A 307 0.31 5.70 -0.84
C THR A 307 -1.14 5.39 -0.47
N MET A 308 -1.81 4.61 -1.31
CA MET A 308 -3.14 4.07 -1.05
C MET A 308 -3.03 2.59 -0.66
N ARG A 309 -3.75 2.19 0.36
CA ARG A 309 -3.83 0.80 0.83
C ARG A 309 -5.28 0.35 0.90
N ALA A 310 -5.50 -0.92 0.56
CA ALA A 310 -6.78 -1.60 0.73
C ALA A 310 -7.20 -1.65 2.20
N LYS A 311 -8.50 -1.56 2.47
CA LYS A 311 -9.05 -1.78 3.81
C LYS A 311 -9.25 -3.27 4.03
N ALA A 312 -8.56 -3.82 5.03
CA ALA A 312 -8.63 -5.24 5.36
C ALA A 312 -8.70 -5.45 6.87
N HIS A 313 -9.41 -6.48 7.29
CA HIS A 313 -9.48 -6.91 8.69
C HIS A 313 -9.29 -8.42 8.80
N ILE A 314 -8.78 -8.86 9.95
CA ILE A 314 -8.54 -10.27 10.26
C ILE A 314 -9.71 -10.78 11.09
N GLN A 315 -10.27 -11.91 10.67
CA GLN A 315 -11.33 -12.62 11.38
C GLN A 315 -10.79 -13.97 11.86
N GLU A 316 -10.68 -14.15 13.17
CA GLU A 316 -10.33 -15.43 13.77
C GLU A 316 -11.57 -16.33 13.89
N LEU A 317 -11.43 -17.61 13.55
CA LEU A 317 -12.48 -18.62 13.68
C LEU A 317 -12.23 -19.47 14.92
N SER A 318 -13.31 -19.97 15.52
CA SER A 318 -13.28 -20.87 16.69
C SER A 318 -12.48 -22.17 16.49
N SER A 319 -12.20 -22.55 15.25
CA SER A 319 -11.34 -23.70 14.91
C SER A 319 -9.82 -23.43 15.00
N GLY A 320 -9.42 -22.18 15.28
CA GLY A 320 -8.04 -21.71 15.25
C GLY A 320 -7.50 -21.44 13.85
N LYS A 321 -8.38 -21.31 12.84
CA LYS A 321 -8.05 -20.79 11.50
C LYS A 321 -8.40 -19.31 11.43
N SER A 322 -7.69 -18.54 10.62
CA SER A 322 -7.97 -17.10 10.45
C SER A 322 -8.29 -16.79 8.99
N LYS A 323 -9.08 -15.74 8.77
CA LYS A 323 -9.40 -15.20 7.45
C LYS A 323 -8.97 -13.74 7.37
N ILE A 324 -8.38 -13.35 6.26
CA ILE A 324 -8.15 -11.94 5.91
C ILE A 324 -9.29 -11.54 4.98
N ILE A 325 -10.04 -10.50 5.36
CA ILE A 325 -11.17 -10.00 4.58
C ILE A 325 -10.83 -8.58 4.12
N ILE A 326 -10.76 -8.40 2.81
CA ILE A 326 -10.53 -7.10 2.17
C ILE A 326 -11.87 -6.55 1.69
N THR A 327 -12.22 -5.34 2.13
CA THR A 327 -13.52 -4.70 1.87
C THR A 327 -13.45 -3.52 0.93
N GLU A 328 -12.26 -2.92 0.75
CA GLU A 328 -12.03 -1.78 -0.14
C GLU A 328 -10.67 -1.96 -0.81
N ILE A 329 -10.53 -1.52 -2.06
CA ILE A 329 -9.30 -1.63 -2.84
C ILE A 329 -8.81 -0.25 -3.29
N PRO A 330 -7.50 -0.10 -3.60
CA PRO A 330 -6.98 1.17 -4.08
C PRO A 330 -7.63 1.61 -5.40
N TYR A 331 -7.69 2.94 -5.61
CA TYR A 331 -8.28 3.53 -6.80
C TYR A 331 -7.53 3.13 -8.09
N GLU A 332 -8.28 2.98 -9.20
CA GLU A 332 -7.81 2.50 -10.52
C GLU A 332 -7.19 1.08 -10.52
N VAL A 333 -7.43 0.27 -9.48
CA VAL A 333 -7.00 -1.14 -9.42
C VAL A 333 -8.16 -2.08 -9.73
N LYS A 334 -7.93 -3.04 -10.64
CA LYS A 334 -8.88 -4.11 -10.94
C LYS A 334 -8.78 -5.24 -9.92
N LYS A 335 -9.92 -5.75 -9.45
CA LYS A 335 -9.95 -6.93 -8.54
C LYS A 335 -9.28 -8.16 -9.16
N THR A 336 -9.49 -8.38 -10.46
CA THR A 336 -8.86 -9.46 -11.23
C THR A 336 -7.34 -9.42 -11.16
N GLU A 337 -6.72 -8.24 -11.31
CA GLU A 337 -5.25 -8.07 -11.19
C GLU A 337 -4.75 -8.41 -9.77
N ILE A 338 -5.51 -8.05 -8.72
CA ILE A 338 -5.17 -8.42 -7.34
C ILE A 338 -5.16 -9.95 -7.20
N MET A 339 -6.22 -10.62 -7.66
CA MET A 339 -6.37 -12.07 -7.57
C MET A 339 -5.27 -12.81 -8.35
N GLU A 340 -4.93 -12.34 -9.55
CA GLU A 340 -3.82 -12.87 -10.36
C GLU A 340 -2.48 -12.73 -9.64
N LYS A 341 -2.21 -11.56 -9.03
CA LYS A 341 -0.97 -11.34 -8.27
C LYS A 341 -0.89 -12.18 -7.01
N ILE A 342 -2.01 -12.43 -6.33
CA ILE A 342 -2.04 -13.37 -5.19
C ILE A 342 -1.68 -14.78 -5.68
N ALA A 343 -2.31 -15.25 -6.77
CA ALA A 343 -2.04 -16.57 -7.35
C ALA A 343 -0.57 -16.74 -7.78
N GLU A 344 -0.02 -15.73 -8.45
CA GLU A 344 1.38 -15.71 -8.91
C GLU A 344 2.35 -15.79 -7.72
N ASN A 345 2.14 -14.99 -6.67
CA ASN A 345 3.00 -14.98 -5.49
C ASN A 345 2.93 -16.27 -4.66
N ILE A 346 1.78 -16.96 -4.65
CA ILE A 346 1.64 -18.31 -4.07
C ILE A 346 2.40 -19.33 -4.91
N LYS A 347 2.23 -19.32 -6.24
CA LYS A 347 2.90 -20.25 -7.17
C LYS A 347 4.43 -20.12 -7.11
N LEU A 348 4.95 -18.90 -6.99
CA LEU A 348 6.38 -18.62 -6.84
C LEU A 348 6.91 -18.84 -5.42
N LYS A 349 6.08 -19.33 -4.48
CA LYS A 349 6.41 -19.51 -3.05
C LYS A 349 6.95 -18.25 -2.37
N LYS A 350 6.57 -17.06 -2.84
CA LYS A 350 6.89 -15.78 -2.19
C LYS A 350 5.98 -15.54 -0.99
N ILE A 351 4.74 -16.02 -1.05
CA ILE A 351 3.78 -15.99 0.04
C ILE A 351 3.37 -17.43 0.37
N GLU A 352 3.74 -17.88 1.57
CA GLU A 352 3.33 -19.16 2.13
C GLU A 352 2.28 -18.94 3.22
N GLY A 353 1.45 -19.96 3.46
CA GLY A 353 0.43 -19.91 4.51
C GLY A 353 -0.99 -19.58 4.05
N ILE A 354 -1.20 -19.25 2.78
CA ILE A 354 -2.54 -19.13 2.19
C ILE A 354 -3.08 -20.53 1.88
N ALA A 355 -4.27 -20.84 2.38
CA ALA A 355 -4.98 -22.10 2.13
C ALA A 355 -5.84 -22.01 0.86
N ASP A 356 -6.59 -20.92 0.75
CA ASP A 356 -7.50 -20.62 -0.35
C ASP A 356 -7.71 -19.09 -0.43
N PHE A 357 -8.10 -18.58 -1.59
CA PHE A 357 -8.48 -17.18 -1.76
C PHE A 357 -9.59 -17.07 -2.81
N ARG A 358 -10.59 -16.24 -2.54
CA ARG A 358 -11.81 -16.13 -3.36
C ARG A 358 -12.40 -14.73 -3.31
N ASP A 359 -13.06 -14.36 -4.40
CA ASP A 359 -13.86 -13.14 -4.47
C ASP A 359 -15.32 -13.47 -4.11
N GLU A 360 -15.79 -12.94 -2.97
CA GLU A 360 -17.17 -13.02 -2.48
C GLU A 360 -17.91 -11.68 -2.68
N SER A 361 -17.40 -10.79 -3.53
CA SER A 361 -18.02 -9.49 -3.81
C SER A 361 -19.43 -9.66 -4.37
N ASN A 362 -20.34 -8.79 -3.93
CA ASN A 362 -21.73 -8.79 -4.36
C ASN A 362 -22.21 -7.34 -4.59
N ARG A 363 -23.53 -7.14 -4.70
CA ARG A 363 -24.12 -5.80 -4.86
C ARG A 363 -23.93 -4.89 -3.63
N ASP A 364 -23.65 -5.46 -2.46
CA ASP A 364 -23.48 -4.73 -1.20
C ASP A 364 -22.04 -4.22 -1.02
N GLY A 365 -21.08 -4.73 -1.80
CA GLY A 365 -19.71 -4.22 -1.82
C GLY A 365 -18.66 -5.25 -2.17
N ILE A 366 -17.40 -4.81 -2.07
CA ILE A 366 -16.23 -5.65 -2.32
C ILE A 366 -15.98 -6.55 -1.11
N ARG A 367 -15.71 -7.83 -1.36
CA ARG A 367 -15.36 -8.79 -0.32
C ARG A 367 -14.41 -9.85 -0.87
N ILE A 368 -13.10 -9.60 -0.77
CA ILE A 368 -12.08 -10.59 -1.12
C ILE A 368 -11.66 -11.31 0.16
N VAL A 369 -11.73 -12.65 0.16
CA VAL A 369 -11.43 -13.48 1.33
C VAL A 369 -10.20 -14.32 1.06
N VAL A 370 -9.22 -14.26 1.97
CA VAL A 370 -8.01 -15.08 1.97
C VAL A 370 -8.00 -15.93 3.23
N ASP A 371 -8.10 -17.24 3.06
CA ASP A 371 -8.06 -18.20 4.17
C ASP A 371 -6.61 -18.51 4.55
N VAL A 372 -6.29 -18.38 5.85
CA VAL A 372 -4.94 -18.59 6.39
C VAL A 372 -4.83 -19.96 7.08
N LYS A 373 -3.72 -20.66 6.83
CA LYS A 373 -3.39 -21.95 7.47
C LYS A 373 -3.05 -21.74 8.95
N LYS A 374 -3.47 -22.68 9.81
CA LYS A 374 -3.36 -22.63 11.29
C LYS A 374 -1.95 -22.34 11.85
N THR A 375 -0.90 -22.69 11.12
CA THR A 375 0.50 -22.50 11.56
C THR A 375 1.08 -21.13 11.20
N TYR A 376 0.34 -20.29 10.47
CA TYR A 376 0.82 -19.00 9.98
C TYR A 376 0.10 -17.85 10.65
N ILE A 377 0.84 -16.76 10.86
CA ILE A 377 0.34 -15.52 11.46
C ILE A 377 -0.33 -14.68 10.36
N PRO A 378 -1.65 -14.39 10.44
CA PRO A 378 -2.40 -13.71 9.39
C PRO A 378 -1.89 -12.29 9.11
N GLU A 379 -1.40 -11.58 10.13
CA GLU A 379 -0.81 -10.25 10.03
C GLU A 379 0.40 -10.21 9.10
N ILE A 380 1.28 -11.22 9.20
CA ILE A 380 2.48 -11.33 8.36
C ILE A 380 2.09 -11.57 6.90
N ILE A 381 1.07 -12.40 6.67
CA ILE A 381 0.56 -12.65 5.32
C ILE A 381 -0.05 -11.37 4.75
N LEU A 382 -0.86 -10.65 5.53
CA LEU A 382 -1.47 -9.38 5.12
C LEU A 382 -0.39 -8.34 4.75
N ASN A 383 0.66 -8.20 5.54
CA ASN A 383 1.80 -7.33 5.21
C ASN A 383 2.51 -7.74 3.91
N LYS A 384 2.73 -9.05 3.71
CA LYS A 384 3.28 -9.56 2.44
C LYS A 384 2.36 -9.27 1.27
N LEU A 385 1.05 -9.42 1.45
CA LEU A 385 0.05 -9.09 0.43
C LEU A 385 0.12 -7.60 0.06
N PHE A 386 0.22 -6.68 1.02
CA PHE A 386 0.42 -5.26 0.73
C PHE A 386 1.72 -5.00 -0.05
N LYS A 387 2.84 -5.65 0.31
CA LYS A 387 4.14 -5.42 -0.34
C LYS A 387 4.26 -6.03 -1.75
N LEU A 388 3.59 -7.15 -2.00
CA LEU A 388 3.81 -7.98 -3.20
C LEU A 388 2.64 -7.98 -4.19
N THR A 389 1.53 -7.33 -3.87
CA THR A 389 0.33 -7.24 -4.71
C THR A 389 -0.11 -5.79 -4.90
N ARG A 390 -1.19 -5.57 -5.65
CA ARG A 390 -1.81 -4.25 -5.84
C ARG A 390 -2.74 -3.82 -4.69
N LEU A 391 -2.75 -4.54 -3.57
CA LEU A 391 -3.47 -4.11 -2.37
C LEU A 391 -2.86 -2.86 -1.72
N GLN A 392 -1.64 -2.48 -2.12
CA GLN A 392 -1.06 -1.18 -1.84
C GLN A 392 -0.47 -0.62 -3.13
N THR A 393 -0.82 0.61 -3.47
CA THR A 393 -0.33 1.31 -4.66
C THR A 393 0.03 2.74 -4.32
N ASN A 394 0.84 3.37 -5.16
CA ASN A 394 1.11 4.80 -5.05
C ASN A 394 0.29 5.53 -6.11
N PHE A 395 -0.36 6.62 -5.71
CA PHE A 395 -0.98 7.57 -6.62
C PHE A 395 -0.03 8.77 -6.78
N SER A 396 0.37 9.05 -8.02
CA SER A 396 1.31 10.15 -8.33
C SER A 396 0.54 11.35 -8.85
N PHE A 397 0.60 12.46 -8.12
CA PHE A 397 0.04 13.73 -8.53
C PHE A 397 0.88 14.35 -9.63
N ASN A 398 0.21 14.86 -10.66
CA ASN A 398 0.79 15.71 -11.67
C ASN A 398 -0.31 16.62 -12.21
N ILE A 399 -0.54 17.73 -11.51
CA ILE A 399 -1.70 18.60 -11.73
C ILE A 399 -1.40 19.55 -12.89
N ILE A 400 -1.56 19.05 -14.11
CA ILE A 400 -1.42 19.84 -15.34
C ILE A 400 -2.81 20.09 -15.95
N ALA A 401 -3.15 21.35 -16.16
CA ALA A 401 -4.40 21.78 -16.78
C ALA A 401 -4.17 22.99 -17.69
N LEU A 402 -5.13 23.27 -18.58
CA LEU A 402 -5.09 24.43 -19.46
C LEU A 402 -5.57 25.66 -18.69
N VAL A 403 -4.72 26.69 -18.62
CA VAL A 403 -5.07 28.02 -18.11
C VAL A 403 -4.88 29.00 -19.27
N LYS A 404 -5.96 29.62 -19.73
CA LYS A 404 -5.95 30.49 -20.93
C LYS A 404 -5.35 29.78 -22.16
N ASN A 405 -5.74 28.53 -22.38
CA ASN A 405 -5.26 27.64 -23.46
C ASN A 405 -3.76 27.25 -23.40
N GLU A 406 -3.07 27.53 -22.30
CA GLU A 406 -1.69 27.09 -22.09
C GLU A 406 -1.62 25.99 -21.03
N PRO A 407 -0.88 24.88 -21.28
CA PRO A 407 -0.68 23.85 -20.26
C PRO A 407 0.20 24.37 -19.13
N LYS A 408 -0.34 24.41 -17.91
CA LYS A 408 0.38 24.83 -16.70
C LYS A 408 0.33 23.76 -15.63
N LEU A 409 1.45 23.60 -14.92
CA LEU A 409 1.50 22.85 -13.67
C LEU A 409 0.92 23.76 -12.58
N LEU A 410 -0.07 23.27 -11.85
CA LEU A 410 -0.81 24.03 -10.85
C LEU A 410 -0.64 23.41 -9.47
N ASN A 411 -0.47 24.24 -8.46
CA ASN A 411 -0.61 23.85 -7.05
C ASN A 411 -2.09 23.94 -6.59
N LEU A 412 -2.38 23.55 -5.35
CA LEU A 412 -3.76 23.54 -4.83
C LEU A 412 -4.39 24.94 -4.87
N LYS A 413 -3.67 25.97 -4.41
CA LYS A 413 -4.17 27.35 -4.37
C LYS A 413 -4.47 27.87 -5.77
N GLU A 414 -3.56 27.66 -6.72
CA GLU A 414 -3.72 28.08 -8.11
C GLU A 414 -4.95 27.43 -8.77
N CYS A 415 -5.24 26.16 -8.49
CA CYS A 415 -6.47 25.52 -8.95
C CYS A 415 -7.73 26.22 -8.42
N LEU A 416 -7.75 26.57 -7.13
CA LEU A 416 -8.89 27.25 -6.50
C LEU A 416 -9.03 28.70 -6.99
N GLU A 417 -7.92 29.40 -7.23
CA GLU A 417 -7.89 30.76 -7.76
C GLU A 417 -8.47 30.82 -9.16
N VAL A 418 -8.01 29.95 -10.07
CA VAL A 418 -8.54 29.88 -11.45
C VAL A 418 -10.05 29.59 -11.44
N TYR A 419 -10.51 28.71 -10.55
CA TYR A 419 -11.93 28.43 -10.39
C TYR A 419 -12.71 29.65 -9.86
N LEU A 420 -12.20 30.32 -8.82
CA LEU A 420 -12.85 31.49 -8.23
C LEU A 420 -12.94 32.66 -9.22
N GLU A 421 -11.87 32.93 -9.97
CA GLU A 421 -11.87 33.94 -11.04
C GLU A 421 -12.94 33.63 -12.10
N HIS A 422 -13.05 32.36 -12.51
CA HIS A 422 -14.10 31.92 -13.43
C HIS A 422 -15.51 32.14 -12.85
N GLN A 423 -15.74 31.82 -11.58
CA GLN A 423 -17.04 32.06 -10.94
C GLN A 423 -17.37 33.55 -10.79
N ILE A 424 -16.38 34.40 -10.53
CA ILE A 424 -16.55 35.86 -10.53
C ILE A 424 -17.01 36.34 -11.90
N GLU A 425 -16.35 35.89 -12.98
CA GLU A 425 -16.73 36.24 -14.35
C GLU A 425 -18.14 35.76 -14.70
N VAL A 426 -18.42 34.46 -14.49
CA VAL A 426 -19.72 33.83 -14.76
C VAL A 426 -20.84 34.52 -13.99
N THR A 427 -20.63 34.81 -12.72
CA THR A 427 -21.64 35.48 -11.87
C THR A 427 -21.87 36.92 -12.31
N THR A 428 -20.80 37.65 -12.65
CA THR A 428 -20.89 39.02 -13.16
C THR A 428 -21.68 39.06 -14.47
N ARG A 429 -21.34 38.20 -15.44
CA ARG A 429 -22.04 38.11 -16.73
C ARG A 429 -23.51 37.72 -16.55
N ARG A 430 -23.80 36.77 -15.66
CA ARG A 430 -25.18 36.36 -15.32
C ARG A 430 -25.99 37.52 -14.76
N LEU A 431 -25.44 38.26 -13.79
CA LEU A 431 -26.10 39.42 -13.18
C LEU A 431 -26.25 40.57 -14.17
N GLN A 432 -25.27 40.79 -15.05
CA GLN A 432 -25.38 41.79 -16.12
C GLN A 432 -26.49 41.42 -17.11
N PHE A 433 -26.58 40.14 -17.52
CA PHE A 433 -27.66 39.67 -18.38
C PHE A 433 -29.04 39.85 -17.74
N ASP A 434 -29.19 39.48 -16.47
CA ASP A 434 -30.44 39.65 -15.72
C ASP A 434 -30.77 41.14 -15.54
N LEU A 435 -29.77 41.99 -15.29
CA LEU A 435 -29.90 43.45 -15.22
C LEU A 435 -30.34 44.06 -16.56
N ASP A 436 -29.71 43.72 -17.67
CA ASP A 436 -30.05 44.24 -19.00
C ASP A 436 -31.48 43.84 -19.39
N LYS A 437 -31.88 42.61 -19.06
CA LYS A 437 -33.24 42.10 -19.26
C LYS A 437 -34.27 42.86 -18.41
N ASP A 438 -33.97 43.07 -17.13
CA ASP A 438 -34.87 43.80 -16.23
C ASP A 438 -34.92 45.30 -16.58
N LEU A 439 -33.81 45.93 -17.01
CA LEU A 439 -33.80 47.29 -17.53
C LEU A 439 -34.66 47.43 -18.79
N ALA A 440 -34.53 46.51 -19.74
CA ALA A 440 -35.37 46.48 -20.94
C ALA A 440 -36.85 46.30 -20.57
N ARG A 441 -37.15 45.47 -19.57
CA ARG A 441 -38.53 45.27 -19.08
C ARG A 441 -39.09 46.52 -18.38
N ALA A 442 -38.32 47.14 -17.49
CA ALA A 442 -38.67 48.38 -16.81
C ALA A 442 -38.96 49.49 -17.82
N HIS A 443 -38.08 49.66 -18.81
CA HIS A 443 -38.24 50.64 -19.89
C HIS A 443 -39.59 50.51 -20.60
N ILE A 444 -40.03 49.28 -20.90
CA ILE A 444 -41.34 49.04 -21.53
C ILE A 444 -42.49 49.32 -20.57
N LEU A 445 -42.40 48.88 -19.32
CA LEU A 445 -43.43 49.11 -18.30
C LEU A 445 -43.62 50.60 -17.98
N GLU A 446 -42.55 51.40 -17.99
CA GLU A 446 -42.61 52.86 -17.83
C GLU A 446 -43.36 53.53 -18.98
N GLY A 447 -43.08 53.12 -20.23
CA GLY A 447 -43.82 53.62 -21.40
C GLY A 447 -45.31 53.25 -21.35
N LEU A 448 -45.63 52.02 -20.96
CA LEU A 448 -47.01 51.58 -20.77
C LEU A 448 -47.71 52.32 -19.62
N LYS A 449 -46.98 52.65 -18.55
CA LYS A 449 -47.51 53.46 -17.44
C LYS A 449 -47.88 54.87 -17.90
N ILE A 450 -46.99 55.54 -18.63
CA ILE A 450 -47.27 56.86 -19.23
C ILE A 450 -48.50 56.79 -20.15
N CYS A 451 -48.62 55.72 -20.95
CA CYS A 451 -49.76 55.48 -21.82
C CYS A 451 -51.08 55.36 -21.03
N VAL A 452 -51.10 54.54 -19.97
CA VAL A 452 -52.29 54.35 -19.13
C VAL A 452 -52.71 55.64 -18.43
N GLU A 453 -51.74 56.42 -17.93
CA GLU A 453 -52.00 57.71 -17.27
C GLU A 453 -52.55 58.79 -18.24
N ASN A 454 -52.33 58.63 -19.55
CA ASN A 454 -52.71 59.59 -20.60
C ASN A 454 -53.57 58.96 -21.71
N ILE A 455 -54.37 57.94 -21.38
CA ILE A 455 -54.96 57.03 -22.37
C ILE A 455 -55.86 57.72 -23.41
N ASP A 456 -56.65 58.71 -23.02
CA ASP A 456 -57.55 59.42 -23.94
C ASP A 456 -56.77 60.13 -25.05
N ARG A 457 -55.66 60.76 -24.69
CA ARG A 457 -54.78 61.46 -25.62
C ARG A 457 -54.04 60.48 -26.53
N VAL A 458 -53.56 59.36 -25.97
CA VAL A 458 -52.94 58.28 -26.75
C VAL A 458 -53.90 57.72 -27.80
N ILE A 459 -55.16 57.46 -27.43
CA ILE A 459 -56.19 56.97 -28.37
C ILE A 459 -56.47 58.01 -29.45
N GLU A 460 -56.52 59.30 -29.09
CA GLU A 460 -56.71 60.37 -30.06
C GLU A 460 -55.59 60.39 -31.12
N ILE A 461 -54.33 60.32 -30.70
CA ILE A 461 -53.16 60.28 -31.59
C ILE A 461 -53.21 59.07 -32.51
N ILE A 462 -53.51 57.89 -31.96
CA ILE A 462 -53.61 56.64 -32.73
C ILE A 462 -54.73 56.73 -33.77
N LYS A 463 -55.91 57.27 -33.42
CA LYS A 463 -57.06 57.40 -34.34
C LYS A 463 -56.84 58.41 -35.46
N HIS A 464 -56.03 59.46 -35.24
CA HIS A 464 -55.72 60.46 -36.25
C HIS A 464 -54.55 60.06 -37.17
N SER A 465 -53.77 59.06 -36.76
CA SER A 465 -52.65 58.53 -37.55
C SER A 465 -53.14 57.61 -38.66
N LYS A 466 -52.52 57.68 -39.84
CA LYS A 466 -52.91 56.85 -41.00
C LYS A 466 -52.27 55.46 -40.97
N THR A 467 -51.12 55.32 -40.32
CA THR A 467 -50.37 54.07 -40.18
C THR A 467 -49.84 53.90 -38.76
N ASP A 468 -49.50 52.67 -38.39
CA ASP A 468 -48.87 52.38 -37.09
C ASP A 468 -47.54 53.12 -36.92
N THR A 469 -46.78 53.29 -38.01
CA THR A 469 -45.52 54.06 -38.02
C THR A 469 -45.76 55.54 -37.72
N ASP A 470 -46.80 56.14 -38.31
CA ASP A 470 -47.16 57.53 -38.04
C ASP A 470 -47.58 57.71 -36.58
N ALA A 471 -48.36 56.76 -36.03
CA ALA A 471 -48.78 56.76 -34.64
C ALA A 471 -47.58 56.65 -33.69
N GLN A 472 -46.63 55.77 -33.99
CA GLN A 472 -45.40 55.61 -33.21
C GLN A 472 -44.59 56.91 -33.19
N ILE A 473 -44.36 57.55 -34.34
CA ILE A 473 -43.60 58.81 -34.43
C ILE A 473 -44.30 59.93 -33.66
N ALA A 474 -45.63 60.04 -33.77
CA ALA A 474 -46.40 61.04 -33.03
C ALA A 474 -46.31 60.81 -31.51
N LEU A 475 -46.47 59.57 -31.05
CA LEU A 475 -46.34 59.20 -29.63
C LEU A 475 -44.92 59.43 -29.09
N GLN A 476 -43.89 59.17 -29.90
CA GLN A 476 -42.49 59.43 -29.53
C GLN A 476 -42.27 60.91 -29.25
N ASN A 477 -42.69 61.77 -30.19
CA ASN A 477 -42.48 63.21 -30.09
C ASN A 477 -43.31 63.85 -28.96
N GLU A 478 -44.52 63.36 -28.72
CA GLU A 478 -45.42 63.97 -27.72
C GLU A 478 -45.05 63.57 -26.29
N PHE A 479 -44.72 62.29 -26.06
CA PHE A 479 -44.47 61.76 -24.72
C PHE A 479 -42.99 61.48 -24.42
N ASN A 480 -42.07 61.87 -25.31
CA ASN A 480 -40.64 61.58 -25.23
C ASN A 480 -40.33 60.08 -25.03
N LEU A 481 -41.06 59.23 -25.75
CA LEU A 481 -40.94 57.77 -25.68
C LEU A 481 -39.96 57.25 -26.73
N THR A 482 -39.36 56.08 -26.49
CA THR A 482 -38.52 55.41 -27.49
C THR A 482 -39.35 54.58 -28.47
N GLU A 483 -38.77 54.19 -29.60
CA GLU A 483 -39.39 53.30 -30.59
C GLU A 483 -39.92 52.00 -30.00
N ILE A 484 -39.16 51.37 -29.10
CA ILE A 484 -39.57 50.11 -28.48
C ILE A 484 -40.78 50.33 -27.56
N GLN A 485 -40.85 51.47 -26.86
CA GLN A 485 -41.99 51.83 -26.00
C GLN A 485 -43.24 52.14 -26.84
N THR A 486 -43.13 52.96 -27.88
CA THR A 486 -44.30 53.32 -28.71
C THR A 486 -44.83 52.13 -29.49
N LYS A 487 -43.96 51.24 -29.97
CA LYS A 487 -44.37 49.96 -30.54
C LYS A 487 -45.15 49.12 -29.53
N ALA A 488 -44.65 48.97 -28.29
CA ALA A 488 -45.36 48.23 -27.25
C ALA A 488 -46.71 48.84 -26.87
N ILE A 489 -46.85 50.18 -26.94
CA ILE A 489 -48.11 50.90 -26.73
C ILE A 489 -49.10 50.61 -27.86
N VAL A 490 -48.67 50.68 -29.12
CA VAL A 490 -49.54 50.40 -30.28
C VAL A 490 -50.00 48.93 -30.29
N GLU A 491 -49.15 48.01 -29.87
CA GLU A 491 -49.48 46.57 -29.75
C GLU A 491 -50.28 46.22 -28.48
N MET A 492 -50.57 47.21 -27.63
CA MET A 492 -51.27 46.98 -26.36
C MET A 492 -52.73 46.56 -26.59
N ARG A 493 -53.15 45.48 -25.91
CA ARG A 493 -54.56 45.03 -25.93
C ARG A 493 -55.39 45.85 -24.95
N LEU A 494 -56.63 46.20 -25.34
CA LEU A 494 -57.58 46.97 -24.50
C LEU A 494 -57.78 46.41 -23.07
N GLY A 495 -57.70 45.09 -22.89
CA GLY A 495 -57.82 44.47 -21.55
C GLY A 495 -56.73 44.89 -20.55
N ARG A 496 -55.60 45.44 -21.03
CA ARG A 496 -54.53 45.99 -20.18
C ARG A 496 -54.91 47.29 -19.47
N LEU A 497 -56.01 47.94 -19.88
CA LEU A 497 -56.56 49.15 -19.28
C LEU A 497 -57.50 48.88 -18.09
N THR A 498 -57.77 47.61 -17.78
CA THR A 498 -58.57 47.27 -16.59
C THR A 498 -57.82 47.63 -15.32
N GLY A 499 -58.51 48.08 -14.27
CA GLY A 499 -57.88 48.52 -13.01
C GLY A 499 -56.91 47.49 -12.42
N LEU A 500 -57.29 46.21 -12.41
CA LEU A 500 -56.44 45.12 -11.94
C LEU A 500 -55.19 44.90 -12.81
N ALA A 501 -55.27 45.13 -14.12
CA ALA A 501 -54.11 45.00 -15.00
C ALA A 501 -53.10 46.14 -14.78
N ILE A 502 -53.59 47.35 -14.49
CA ILE A 502 -52.76 48.52 -14.15
C ILE A 502 -52.07 48.31 -12.81
N GLU A 503 -52.80 47.83 -11.80
CA GLU A 503 -52.24 47.48 -10.49
C GLU A 503 -51.11 46.44 -10.62
N LYS A 504 -51.38 45.33 -11.32
CA LYS A 504 -50.37 44.29 -11.59
C LYS A 504 -49.15 44.82 -12.35
N MET A 505 -49.34 45.74 -13.30
CA MET A 505 -48.25 46.35 -14.06
C MET A 505 -47.38 47.24 -13.16
N ASN A 506 -48.00 48.03 -12.27
CA ASN A 506 -47.27 48.87 -11.31
C ASN A 506 -46.53 48.02 -10.28
N GLU A 507 -47.14 46.93 -9.79
CA GLU A 507 -46.47 45.94 -8.93
C GLU A 507 -45.28 45.31 -9.65
N GLU A 508 -45.45 44.88 -10.91
CA GLU A 508 -44.38 44.31 -11.73
C GLU A 508 -43.23 45.32 -11.89
N LEU A 509 -43.53 46.59 -12.20
CA LEU A 509 -42.53 47.65 -12.33
C LEU A 509 -41.77 47.88 -11.01
N GLN A 510 -42.47 47.90 -9.87
CA GLN A 510 -41.84 48.04 -8.56
C GLN A 510 -40.91 46.85 -8.25
N GLN A 511 -41.34 45.62 -8.54
CA GLN A 511 -40.53 44.42 -8.36
C GLN A 511 -39.29 44.43 -9.26
N VAL A 512 -39.44 44.79 -10.53
CA VAL A 512 -38.33 44.92 -11.49
C VAL A 512 -37.33 45.98 -10.99
N ASN A 513 -37.79 47.16 -10.57
CA ASN A 513 -36.93 48.21 -10.05
C ASN A 513 -36.18 47.79 -8.77
N THR A 514 -36.82 47.00 -7.92
CA THR A 514 -36.17 46.43 -6.72
C THR A 514 -35.03 45.50 -7.12
N ARG A 515 -35.26 44.60 -8.09
CA ARG A 515 -34.21 43.70 -8.60
C ARG A 515 -33.08 44.46 -9.30
N ILE A 516 -33.39 45.48 -10.11
CA ILE A 516 -32.39 46.35 -10.74
C ILE A 516 -31.47 46.99 -9.68
N ALA A 517 -32.05 47.50 -8.59
CA ALA A 517 -31.29 48.10 -7.51
C ALA A 517 -30.39 47.06 -6.81
N GLU A 518 -30.90 45.86 -6.57
CA GLU A 518 -30.13 44.74 -6.02
C GLU A 518 -28.96 44.34 -6.94
N TYR A 519 -29.21 44.12 -8.24
CA TYR A 519 -28.18 43.76 -9.21
C TYR A 519 -27.09 44.82 -9.30
N ARG A 520 -27.47 46.11 -9.38
CA ARG A 520 -26.50 47.22 -9.40
C ARG A 520 -25.68 47.27 -8.11
N SER A 521 -26.31 47.07 -6.96
CA SER A 521 -25.61 47.02 -5.67
C SER A 521 -24.54 45.92 -5.68
N ILE A 522 -24.90 44.71 -6.10
CA ILE A 522 -23.97 43.57 -6.15
C ILE A 522 -22.86 43.80 -7.17
N LEU A 523 -23.18 44.24 -8.39
CA LEU A 523 -22.18 44.51 -9.44
C LEU A 523 -21.22 45.65 -9.08
N SER A 524 -21.63 46.58 -8.23
CA SER A 524 -20.79 47.69 -7.77
C SER A 524 -19.87 47.35 -6.59
N SER A 525 -20.07 46.20 -5.93
CA SER A 525 -19.34 45.80 -4.73
C SER A 525 -18.75 44.40 -4.88
N TYR A 526 -17.42 44.33 -4.90
CA TYR A 526 -16.71 43.05 -4.93
C TYR A 526 -17.11 42.14 -3.76
N ASP A 527 -17.24 42.70 -2.55
CA ASP A 527 -17.59 41.94 -1.36
C ASP A 527 -19.00 41.33 -1.44
N LEU A 528 -19.99 42.09 -1.94
CA LEU A 528 -21.34 41.55 -2.14
C LEU A 528 -21.37 40.46 -3.21
N LEU A 529 -20.60 40.62 -4.27
CA LEU A 529 -20.46 39.59 -5.31
C LEU A 529 -19.86 38.30 -4.73
N ILE A 530 -18.80 38.42 -3.94
CA ILE A 530 -18.17 37.27 -3.26
C ILE A 530 -19.14 36.61 -2.28
N GLN A 531 -19.88 37.39 -1.49
CA GLN A 531 -20.90 36.84 -0.58
C GLN A 531 -21.98 36.06 -1.33
N LEU A 532 -22.41 36.54 -2.51
CA LEU A 532 -23.36 35.81 -3.36
C LEU A 532 -22.76 34.49 -3.85
N ILE A 533 -21.51 34.50 -4.33
CA ILE A 533 -20.82 33.28 -4.80
C ILE A 533 -20.68 32.27 -3.66
N ILE A 534 -20.26 32.69 -2.46
CA ILE A 534 -20.18 31.84 -1.28
C ILE A 534 -21.55 31.24 -0.95
N LYS A 535 -22.61 32.05 -0.97
CA LYS A 535 -23.98 31.58 -0.71
C LYS A 535 -24.40 30.51 -1.72
N GLU A 536 -24.12 30.70 -3.01
CA GLU A 536 -24.45 29.71 -4.04
C GLU A 536 -23.63 28.42 -3.91
N LEU A 537 -22.33 28.52 -3.58
CA LEU A 537 -21.48 27.36 -3.32
C LEU A 537 -21.95 26.57 -2.09
N GLN A 538 -22.34 27.24 -1.01
CA GLN A 538 -22.88 26.57 0.18
C GLN A 538 -24.21 25.86 -0.13
N GLN A 539 -25.07 26.43 -0.98
CA GLN A 539 -26.28 25.72 -1.44
C GLN A 539 -25.94 24.45 -2.24
N ILE A 540 -24.90 24.46 -3.07
CA ILE A 540 -24.42 23.27 -3.76
C ILE A 540 -23.89 22.23 -2.76
N LYS A 541 -23.10 22.66 -1.77
CA LYS A 541 -22.61 21.78 -0.69
C LYS A 541 -23.76 21.16 0.09
N GLU A 542 -24.78 21.92 0.46
CA GLU A 542 -25.97 21.40 1.16
C GLU A 542 -26.76 20.41 0.31
N ALA A 543 -26.86 20.65 -1.01
CA ALA A 543 -27.65 19.82 -1.90
C ALA A 543 -26.97 18.50 -2.33
N TYR A 544 -25.63 18.48 -2.35
CA TYR A 544 -24.86 17.39 -2.97
C TYR A 544 -23.66 16.89 -2.13
N GLY A 545 -23.31 17.57 -1.05
CA GLY A 545 -22.19 17.20 -0.18
C GLY A 545 -22.42 15.84 0.48
N ASP A 546 -21.34 15.09 0.65
CA ASP A 546 -21.35 13.79 1.33
C ASP A 546 -20.14 13.65 2.26
N LYS A 547 -20.17 12.60 3.09
CA LYS A 547 -19.05 12.28 3.97
C LYS A 547 -17.89 11.72 3.15
N ARG A 548 -16.67 12.05 3.59
CA ARG A 548 -15.42 11.46 3.10
C ARG A 548 -15.49 9.93 3.14
N ARG A 549 -15.02 9.28 2.07
CA ARG A 549 -14.94 7.83 1.93
C ARG A 549 -13.56 7.31 2.28
N SER A 550 -12.52 7.93 1.74
CA SER A 550 -11.13 7.52 2.00
C SER A 550 -10.69 7.90 3.41
N GLU A 551 -10.15 6.93 4.13
CA GLU A 551 -9.60 7.10 5.47
C GLU A 551 -8.17 7.65 5.39
N ILE A 552 -7.81 8.54 6.30
CA ILE A 552 -6.50 9.16 6.33
C ILE A 552 -5.74 8.62 7.54
N ASN A 553 -4.56 8.05 7.30
CA ASN A 553 -3.64 7.64 8.35
C ASN A 553 -2.27 8.26 8.09
N TRP A 554 -1.91 9.24 8.94
CA TRP A 554 -0.62 9.94 8.87
C TRP A 554 0.45 9.32 9.75
N ASP A 555 0.12 8.32 10.57
CA ASP A 555 1.16 7.51 11.17
C ASP A 555 1.99 7.02 10.00
N GLU A 556 3.31 7.23 10.07
CA GLU A 556 4.18 6.76 9.02
C GLU A 556 3.79 5.31 8.75
N LEU A 557 3.78 4.94 7.47
CA LEU A 557 4.16 3.58 7.14
C LEU A 557 5.60 3.42 7.65
N GLY A 558 5.78 3.38 8.98
CA GLY A 558 6.83 2.62 9.58
C GLY A 558 6.81 1.34 8.77
N ASN A 559 8.00 0.92 8.33
CA ASN A 559 8.14 -0.49 8.10
C ASN A 559 7.66 -1.10 9.41
N ILE A 560 6.39 -1.53 9.45
CA ILE A 560 5.89 -2.43 10.45
C ILE A 560 6.77 -3.62 10.14
N ASP A 561 7.91 -3.67 10.83
CA ASP A 561 8.72 -4.85 10.83
C ASP A 561 7.75 -5.89 11.36
N ASN A 562 7.67 -7.04 10.67
CA ASN A 562 6.69 -8.07 11.03
C ASN A 562 6.75 -8.44 12.53
N GLU A 563 7.89 -8.13 13.16
CA GLU A 563 8.17 -8.18 14.58
C GLU A 563 7.24 -7.28 15.44
N ASP A 564 6.89 -6.05 15.05
CA ASP A 564 6.04 -5.13 15.84
C ASP A 564 4.60 -5.61 16.03
N LEU A 565 4.13 -6.52 15.17
CA LEU A 565 2.80 -7.14 15.28
C LEU A 565 2.80 -8.38 16.18
N ILE A 566 3.97 -8.79 16.64
CA ILE A 566 4.13 -9.94 17.52
C ILE A 566 4.14 -9.42 18.96
N PRO A 567 3.37 -10.01 19.88
CA PRO A 567 3.41 -9.58 21.27
C PRO A 567 4.76 -9.93 21.91
N GLN A 568 5.35 -8.94 22.59
CA GLN A 568 6.52 -9.13 23.46
C GLN A 568 6.11 -9.95 24.68
N LYS A 569 6.64 -11.17 24.77
CA LYS A 569 6.39 -12.10 25.88
C LYS A 569 7.63 -12.91 26.17
N ASP A 570 7.82 -13.25 27.44
CA ASP A 570 8.89 -14.14 27.84
C ASP A 570 8.50 -15.58 27.53
N VAL A 571 9.42 -16.29 26.88
CA VAL A 571 9.24 -17.67 26.42
C VAL A 571 10.42 -18.51 26.85
N VAL A 572 10.15 -19.80 27.09
CA VAL A 572 11.16 -20.81 27.36
C VAL A 572 11.50 -21.49 26.05
N ILE A 573 12.74 -21.34 25.61
CA ILE A 573 13.30 -21.98 24.43
C ILE A 573 14.03 -23.24 24.89
N THR A 574 13.70 -24.37 24.29
CA THR A 574 14.36 -25.64 24.58
C THR A 574 14.96 -26.20 23.31
N ILE A 575 16.18 -26.71 23.40
CA ILE A 575 16.85 -27.45 22.34
C ILE A 575 17.18 -28.87 22.79
N SER A 576 16.96 -29.86 21.92
CA SER A 576 17.29 -31.26 22.19
C SER A 576 18.68 -31.65 21.69
N SER A 577 19.21 -32.78 22.17
CA SER A 577 20.50 -33.34 21.72
C SER A 577 20.52 -33.65 20.21
N ASN A 578 19.37 -33.97 19.61
CA ASN A 578 19.23 -34.12 18.16
C ASN A 578 18.92 -32.80 17.43
N SER A 579 19.20 -31.65 18.06
CA SER A 579 19.02 -30.31 17.49
C SER A 579 17.58 -29.97 17.08
N TYR A 580 16.59 -30.45 17.85
CA TYR A 580 15.21 -29.96 17.73
C TYR A 580 15.02 -28.74 18.62
N ILE A 581 14.41 -27.68 18.09
CA ILE A 581 14.13 -26.43 18.82
C ILE A 581 12.63 -26.18 18.92
N LYS A 582 12.19 -25.64 20.06
CA LYS A 582 10.83 -25.14 20.28
C LYS A 582 10.83 -24.00 21.30
N ARG A 583 9.78 -23.16 21.25
CA ARG A 583 9.43 -22.22 22.31
C ARG A 583 8.13 -22.62 23.00
N ILE A 584 8.08 -22.44 24.30
CA ILE A 584 6.92 -22.68 25.16
C ILE A 584 6.67 -21.38 25.94
N ASP A 585 5.42 -21.04 26.19
CA ASP A 585 5.09 -19.92 27.07
C ASP A 585 5.64 -20.18 28.49
N ILE A 586 6.21 -19.15 29.13
CA ILE A 586 6.76 -19.27 30.47
C ILE A 586 5.69 -19.66 31.50
N ASP A 587 4.44 -19.23 31.29
CA ASP A 587 3.31 -19.54 32.16
C ASP A 587 2.93 -21.02 32.07
N GLU A 588 2.95 -21.59 30.85
CA GLU A 588 2.78 -23.03 30.69
C GLU A 588 3.87 -23.79 31.43
N TYR A 589 5.11 -23.29 31.47
CA TYR A 589 6.22 -23.93 32.17
C TYR A 589 6.07 -23.89 33.71
N ARG A 590 5.54 -22.81 34.30
CA ARG A 590 5.54 -22.49 35.75
C ARG A 590 4.49 -23.17 36.65
N GLU A 591 3.57 -24.01 36.15
CA GLU A 591 2.60 -24.67 37.03
C GLU A 591 3.21 -25.77 37.94
N GLN A 592 3.57 -25.41 39.19
CA GLN A 592 3.55 -26.29 40.36
C GLN A 592 3.48 -25.48 41.68
N LYS A 593 2.37 -25.59 42.42
CA LYS A 593 2.26 -25.09 43.81
C LYS A 593 2.75 -26.14 44.82
N ARG A 594 3.24 -25.65 45.98
CA ARG A 594 3.80 -26.42 47.12
C ARG A 594 2.99 -27.69 47.46
N GLY A 595 3.68 -28.82 47.61
CA GLY A 595 3.14 -30.07 48.15
C GLY A 595 2.90 -31.21 47.15
N GLY A 596 3.26 -31.06 45.87
CA GLY A 596 3.10 -32.10 44.84
C GLY A 596 4.25 -33.10 44.78
N VAL A 597 3.95 -34.40 44.79
CA VAL A 597 4.89 -35.48 44.45
C VAL A 597 5.37 -35.25 43.01
N GLY A 598 6.69 -35.21 42.82
CA GLY A 598 7.35 -34.86 41.56
C GLY A 598 6.67 -35.48 40.34
N SER A 599 6.05 -34.63 39.53
CA SER A 599 5.49 -35.04 38.25
C SER A 599 6.66 -35.41 37.34
N ILE A 600 6.68 -36.67 36.91
CA ILE A 600 7.58 -37.22 35.90
C ILE A 600 7.67 -36.22 34.74
N THR A 601 8.79 -35.48 34.72
CA THR A 601 9.18 -34.57 33.65
C THR A 601 9.25 -35.41 32.39
N ALA A 602 8.52 -35.01 31.34
CA ALA A 602 8.49 -35.56 29.98
C ALA A 602 8.86 -37.05 29.84
N LYS A 603 7.95 -37.90 29.33
CA LYS A 603 8.42 -39.13 28.67
C LYS A 603 9.35 -38.70 27.53
N THR A 604 10.65 -38.61 27.80
CA THR A 604 11.68 -38.59 26.79
C THR A 604 11.47 -39.88 26.02
N TYR A 605 11.09 -39.72 24.75
CA TYR A 605 11.19 -40.82 23.81
C TYR A 605 12.65 -41.29 23.89
N GLN A 606 12.88 -42.60 23.87
CA GLN A 606 14.12 -43.29 24.24
C GLN A 606 15.44 -42.79 23.59
N ASP A 607 15.40 -41.76 22.74
CA ASP A 607 16.52 -41.28 21.91
C ASP A 607 16.66 -39.73 21.80
N ASP A 608 15.92 -38.89 22.55
CA ASP A 608 15.99 -37.41 22.35
C ASP A 608 15.72 -36.58 23.62
N ASP A 609 16.78 -36.28 24.36
CA ASP A 609 16.76 -35.51 25.61
C ASP A 609 17.02 -34.00 25.39
N ILE A 610 16.64 -33.15 26.35
CA ILE A 610 16.83 -31.68 26.28
C ILE A 610 18.29 -31.33 26.60
N GLN A 611 19.00 -30.72 25.65
CA GLN A 611 20.39 -30.30 25.76
C GLN A 611 20.56 -28.93 26.43
N ASP A 612 19.73 -27.93 26.07
CA ASP A 612 19.83 -26.56 26.60
C ASP A 612 18.44 -25.94 26.77
N ILE A 613 18.32 -25.04 27.76
CA ILE A 613 17.08 -24.31 28.07
C ILE A 613 17.45 -22.84 28.27
N LEU A 614 16.77 -21.97 27.55
CA LEU A 614 17.00 -20.53 27.57
C LEU A 614 15.67 -19.80 27.76
N VAL A 615 15.62 -18.87 28.71
CA VAL A 615 14.51 -17.91 28.81
C VAL A 615 14.87 -16.70 27.97
N ALA A 616 13.98 -16.29 27.07
CA ALA A 616 14.18 -15.14 26.20
C ALA A 616 12.84 -14.48 25.88
N ASN A 617 12.85 -13.20 25.51
CA ASN A 617 11.66 -12.57 24.97
C ASN A 617 11.46 -12.96 23.50
N THR A 618 10.21 -12.92 23.02
CA THR A 618 9.89 -13.12 21.60
C THR A 618 10.67 -12.19 20.66
N HIS A 619 11.13 -11.04 21.14
CA HIS A 619 11.90 -10.04 20.37
C HIS A 619 13.39 -10.08 20.66
N THR A 620 13.88 -11.11 21.36
CA THR A 620 15.31 -11.24 21.67
C THR A 620 16.09 -11.94 20.54
N ASP A 621 17.27 -11.42 20.19
CA ASP A 621 18.19 -12.13 19.28
C ASP A 621 18.76 -13.37 19.97
N LEU A 622 18.66 -14.50 19.28
CA LEU A 622 19.24 -15.78 19.66
C LEU A 622 20.45 -16.05 18.79
N LEU A 623 21.62 -16.04 19.41
CA LEU A 623 22.89 -16.35 18.78
C LEU A 623 23.18 -17.85 18.91
N ILE A 624 23.07 -18.56 17.80
CA ILE A 624 23.24 -20.03 17.74
C ILE A 624 24.66 -20.34 17.24
N PHE A 625 25.42 -21.05 18.07
CA PHE A 625 26.80 -21.45 17.79
C PHE A 625 26.88 -22.92 17.39
N THR A 626 27.62 -23.21 16.33
CA THR A 626 27.86 -24.58 15.85
C THR A 626 29.28 -25.06 16.15
N ASN A 627 29.50 -26.38 16.10
CA ASN A 627 30.82 -27.01 16.30
C ASN A 627 31.89 -26.51 15.31
N LEU A 628 31.49 -26.09 14.11
CA LEU A 628 32.37 -25.46 13.12
C LEU A 628 32.63 -23.97 13.40
N ALA A 629 32.25 -23.48 14.59
CA ALA A 629 32.31 -22.09 15.02
C ALA A 629 31.65 -21.10 14.06
N LYS A 630 30.53 -21.49 13.46
CA LYS A 630 29.61 -20.53 12.85
C LYS A 630 28.61 -20.02 13.87
N ILE A 631 28.24 -18.77 13.70
CA ILE A 631 27.18 -18.10 14.45
C ILE A 631 26.04 -17.76 13.50
N TYR A 632 24.84 -18.14 13.90
CA TYR A 632 23.59 -17.81 13.25
C TYR A 632 22.74 -16.96 14.19
N ARG A 633 21.83 -16.18 13.61
CA ARG A 633 20.93 -15.32 14.37
C ARG A 633 19.50 -15.54 13.93
N ILE A 634 18.62 -15.74 14.90
CA ILE A 634 17.17 -15.72 14.74
C ILE A 634 16.55 -14.93 15.88
N ARG A 635 15.32 -14.46 15.69
CA ARG A 635 14.51 -13.87 16.76
C ARG A 635 13.78 -14.94 17.56
N GLY A 636 13.48 -14.64 18.83
CA GLY A 636 12.70 -15.52 19.70
C GLY A 636 11.36 -15.98 19.10
N HIS A 637 10.65 -15.10 18.40
CA HIS A 637 9.37 -15.42 17.76
C HIS A 637 9.46 -16.31 16.53
N GLU A 638 10.63 -16.35 15.87
CA GLU A 638 10.90 -17.23 14.72
C GLU A 638 11.04 -18.69 15.17
N VAL A 639 11.27 -18.93 16.46
CA VAL A 639 11.24 -20.29 17.03
C VAL A 639 9.78 -20.80 17.04
N PRO A 640 9.51 -22.00 16.48
CA PRO A 640 8.17 -22.57 16.45
C PRO A 640 7.59 -22.82 17.85
N VAL A 641 6.31 -22.52 18.03
CA VAL A 641 5.58 -22.85 19.27
C VAL A 641 5.44 -24.36 19.40
N GLY A 642 5.78 -24.90 20.57
CA GLY A 642 5.62 -26.31 20.92
C GLY A 642 4.90 -26.48 22.25
N THR A 643 4.62 -27.73 22.61
CA THR A 643 4.09 -28.08 23.93
C THR A 643 5.19 -28.69 24.78
N LYS A 644 4.97 -28.83 26.10
CA LYS A 644 5.89 -29.57 26.99
C LYS A 644 6.24 -30.97 26.48
N GLN A 645 5.30 -31.63 25.80
CA GLN A 645 5.41 -33.02 25.34
C GLN A 645 5.93 -33.17 23.90
N SER A 646 5.91 -32.11 23.07
CA SER A 646 6.38 -32.19 21.68
C SER A 646 7.90 -32.10 21.57
N LYS A 647 8.50 -32.74 20.56
CA LYS A 647 9.96 -32.65 20.30
C LYS A 647 10.40 -31.28 19.78
N GLY A 648 9.48 -30.50 19.22
CA GLY A 648 9.81 -29.29 18.46
C GLY A 648 10.07 -29.61 16.99
N ILE A 649 10.80 -28.74 16.30
CA ILE A 649 11.14 -28.88 14.89
C ILE A 649 12.67 -28.94 14.75
N PRO A 650 13.24 -29.74 13.83
CA PRO A 650 14.68 -29.71 13.55
C PRO A 650 15.15 -28.28 13.25
N ILE A 651 16.22 -27.82 13.90
CA ILE A 651 16.69 -26.44 13.78
C ILE A 651 17.09 -26.06 12.36
N VAL A 652 17.52 -27.03 11.55
CA VAL A 652 17.84 -26.84 10.12
C VAL A 652 16.63 -26.35 9.30
N ASN A 653 15.41 -26.61 9.77
CA ASN A 653 14.19 -26.11 9.14
C ASN A 653 13.87 -24.67 9.56
N VAL A 654 14.42 -24.20 10.68
CA VAL A 654 14.28 -22.82 11.18
C VAL A 654 15.41 -21.95 10.61
N VAL A 655 16.64 -22.48 10.61
CA VAL A 655 17.85 -21.84 10.10
C VAL A 655 18.38 -22.64 8.92
N ALA A 656 17.89 -22.33 7.73
CA ALA A 656 18.26 -23.05 6.49
C ALA A 656 19.76 -22.98 6.14
N GLY A 657 20.52 -22.06 6.75
CA GLY A 657 21.96 -21.93 6.54
C GLY A 657 22.82 -22.94 7.32
N ILE A 658 22.24 -23.72 8.23
CA ILE A 658 22.95 -24.75 9.00
C ILE A 658 23.08 -26.03 8.14
N SER A 659 24.32 -26.50 7.95
CA SER A 659 24.58 -27.77 7.27
C SER A 659 24.17 -28.97 8.12
N LYS A 660 23.90 -30.13 7.52
CA LYS A 660 23.63 -31.38 8.24
C LYS A 660 24.82 -31.85 9.10
N ASP A 661 26.03 -31.42 8.75
CA ASP A 661 27.26 -31.77 9.48
C ASP A 661 27.56 -30.80 10.64
N GLU A 662 26.76 -29.75 10.80
CA GLU A 662 26.88 -28.78 11.88
C GLU A 662 25.98 -29.17 13.06
N ARG A 663 26.59 -29.37 14.24
CA ARG A 663 25.87 -29.58 15.51
C ARG A 663 25.88 -28.31 16.34
N ILE A 664 24.79 -28.07 17.07
CA ILE A 664 24.69 -26.90 17.94
C ILE A 664 25.45 -27.14 19.24
N VAL A 665 26.25 -26.13 19.59
CA VAL A 665 27.10 -26.12 20.77
C VAL A 665 26.48 -25.25 21.86
N LYS A 666 26.01 -24.04 21.51
CA LYS A 666 25.52 -23.06 22.47
C LYS A 666 24.47 -22.15 21.85
N ILE A 667 23.50 -21.70 22.64
CA ILE A 667 22.61 -20.58 22.29
C ILE A 667 22.79 -19.49 23.35
N LEU A 668 23.03 -18.26 22.91
CA LEU A 668 23.08 -17.08 23.77
C LEU A 668 21.95 -16.12 23.39
N SER A 669 21.26 -15.55 24.37
CA SER A 669 20.33 -14.44 24.14
C SER A 669 21.06 -13.11 24.34
N THR A 670 20.85 -12.16 23.44
CA THR A 670 21.25 -10.76 23.63
C THR A 670 20.36 -9.86 22.81
N ASN A 671 20.11 -8.63 23.25
CA ASN A 671 19.43 -7.61 22.45
C ASN A 671 20.25 -6.33 22.26
N GLU A 672 21.40 -6.28 22.92
CA GLU A 672 22.30 -5.15 22.84
C GLU A 672 23.67 -5.67 22.40
N TYR A 673 24.31 -4.89 21.54
CA TYR A 673 25.64 -5.19 21.01
C TYR A 673 26.63 -4.09 21.39
N PRO A 674 26.79 -3.77 22.69
CA PRO A 674 27.72 -2.74 23.11
C PRO A 674 29.17 -3.12 22.78
N ASP A 675 29.97 -2.13 22.44
CA ASP A 675 31.39 -2.26 22.12
C ASP A 675 32.28 -2.62 23.33
N TYR A 676 31.77 -2.40 24.55
CA TYR A 676 32.44 -2.77 25.80
C TYR A 676 32.18 -4.23 26.25
N LYS A 677 31.30 -4.97 25.56
CA LYS A 677 31.12 -6.42 25.77
C LYS A 677 31.81 -7.21 24.67
N TYR A 678 32.34 -8.37 25.04
CA TYR A 678 33.08 -9.25 24.15
C TYR A 678 32.49 -10.64 24.12
N LEU A 679 32.44 -11.23 22.93
CA LEU A 679 32.20 -12.65 22.75
C LEU A 679 33.51 -13.42 22.92
N ILE A 680 33.52 -14.36 23.86
CA ILE A 680 34.58 -15.34 24.07
C ILE A 680 34.15 -16.66 23.47
N THR A 681 34.97 -17.22 22.58
CA THR A 681 34.82 -18.57 22.03
C THR A 681 35.98 -19.46 22.46
N VAL A 682 35.70 -20.71 22.85
CA VAL A 682 36.74 -21.68 23.21
C VAL A 682 36.61 -22.98 22.40
N SER A 683 37.72 -23.45 21.84
CA SER A 683 37.80 -24.70 21.12
C SER A 683 38.22 -25.88 22.00
N LYS A 684 38.02 -27.10 21.49
CA LYS A 684 38.37 -28.36 22.14
C LYS A 684 39.85 -28.44 22.49
N ASN A 685 40.72 -27.92 21.63
CA ASN A 685 42.17 -27.89 21.83
C ASN A 685 42.65 -26.73 22.73
N GLY A 686 41.73 -25.96 23.33
CA GLY A 686 42.07 -24.89 24.26
C GLY A 686 42.46 -23.58 23.56
N ILE A 687 42.01 -23.36 22.33
CA ILE A 687 42.15 -22.07 21.66
C ILE A 687 40.99 -21.17 22.07
N ILE A 688 41.31 -19.99 22.60
CA ILE A 688 40.35 -18.98 23.02
C ILE A 688 40.44 -17.75 22.12
N LYS A 689 39.32 -17.12 21.85
CA LYS A 689 39.28 -15.83 21.14
C LYS A 689 38.29 -14.87 21.76
N LYS A 690 38.72 -13.62 21.88
CA LYS A 690 37.94 -12.45 22.24
C LYS A 690 37.61 -11.64 20.99
N THR A 691 36.33 -11.42 20.73
CA THR A 691 35.83 -10.58 19.62
C THR A 691 34.83 -9.58 20.18
N SER A 692 34.87 -8.34 19.71
CA SER A 692 33.88 -7.33 20.14
C SER A 692 32.46 -7.75 19.70
N LEU A 693 31.47 -7.56 20.58
CA LEU A 693 30.12 -8.08 20.38
C LEU A 693 29.39 -7.40 19.21
N ASP A 694 29.64 -6.10 18.98
CA ASP A 694 29.17 -5.30 17.84
C ASP A 694 29.38 -5.96 16.46
N ASN A 695 30.44 -6.76 16.30
CA ASN A 695 30.74 -7.48 15.06
C ASN A 695 29.66 -8.50 14.67
N TYR A 696 28.77 -8.83 15.61
CA TYR A 696 27.67 -9.77 15.47
C TYR A 696 26.28 -9.12 15.45
N GLU A 697 26.19 -7.78 15.47
CA GLU A 697 24.92 -7.03 15.37
C GLU A 697 24.14 -7.36 14.10
N ARG A 698 24.84 -7.68 13.00
CA ARG A 698 24.23 -8.07 11.73
C ARG A 698 24.80 -9.40 11.26
N ILE A 699 24.02 -10.48 11.32
CA ILE A 699 24.41 -11.80 10.78
C ILE A 699 23.55 -12.10 9.55
N ASN A 700 24.18 -12.55 8.46
CA ASN A 700 23.49 -12.94 7.24
C ASN A 700 22.90 -14.36 7.37
N ARG A 701 22.01 -14.76 6.45
CA ARG A 701 21.34 -16.08 6.47
C ARG A 701 22.30 -17.27 6.47
N ASN A 702 23.47 -17.13 5.84
CA ASN A 702 24.48 -18.19 5.76
C ASN A 702 25.34 -18.29 7.03
N GLY A 703 25.08 -17.44 8.02
CA GLY A 703 25.87 -17.37 9.24
C GLY A 703 27.22 -16.68 9.03
N LYS A 704 27.86 -16.38 10.15
CA LYS A 704 29.15 -15.71 10.25
C LYS A 704 30.15 -16.66 10.92
N LEU A 705 31.42 -16.61 10.55
CA LEU A 705 32.45 -17.28 11.38
C LEU A 705 32.64 -16.51 12.69
N ALA A 706 32.61 -17.25 13.80
CA ALA A 706 32.91 -16.78 15.15
C ALA A 706 34.33 -17.17 15.57
N LEU A 707 34.90 -18.26 15.06
CA LEU A 707 36.30 -18.69 15.23
C LEU A 707 36.75 -19.45 13.98
N SER A 708 37.99 -19.24 13.53
CA SER A 708 38.57 -20.07 12.47
C SER A 708 39.18 -21.31 13.11
N ILE A 709 38.56 -22.47 12.86
CA ILE A 709 38.91 -23.74 13.47
C ILE A 709 39.69 -24.61 12.47
N LYS A 710 40.63 -25.43 12.97
CA LYS A 710 41.38 -26.42 12.17
C LYS A 710 40.58 -27.72 12.03
N GLU A 711 40.86 -28.54 11.02
CA GLU A 711 40.06 -29.76 10.72
C GLU A 711 39.87 -30.71 11.92
N ASP A 712 40.85 -30.83 12.83
CA ASP A 712 40.78 -31.70 14.02
C ASP A 712 40.34 -30.99 15.32
N ASP A 713 39.76 -29.79 15.21
CA ASP A 713 39.29 -29.00 16.35
C ASP A 713 37.81 -28.65 16.20
N GLU A 714 37.16 -28.28 17.29
CA GLU A 714 35.74 -27.90 17.28
C GLU A 714 35.44 -26.90 18.39
N LEU A 715 34.40 -26.09 18.20
CA LEU A 715 33.93 -25.18 19.24
C LEU A 715 33.29 -25.99 20.37
N ILE A 716 33.70 -25.72 21.60
CA ILE A 716 33.14 -26.36 22.80
C ILE A 716 32.14 -25.46 23.51
N ASP A 717 32.39 -24.15 23.54
CA ASP A 717 31.50 -23.22 24.22
C ASP A 717 31.72 -21.77 23.77
N ALA A 718 30.77 -20.91 24.12
CA ALA A 718 30.85 -19.47 23.94
C ALA A 718 30.12 -18.72 25.07
N LEU A 719 30.67 -17.59 25.52
CA LEU A 719 30.03 -16.70 26.49
C LEU A 719 30.31 -15.23 26.19
N ILE A 720 29.47 -14.34 26.72
CA ILE A 720 29.62 -12.89 26.62
C ILE A 720 30.18 -12.38 27.95
N VAL A 721 31.26 -11.58 27.90
CA VAL A 721 31.97 -11.05 29.08
C VAL A 721 32.35 -9.57 28.90
N GLN A 722 32.71 -8.93 30.00
CA GLN A 722 33.36 -7.62 30.06
C GLN A 722 34.86 -7.74 30.40
N ASP A 723 35.61 -6.66 30.22
CA ASP A 723 37.08 -6.65 30.38
C ASP A 723 37.58 -6.76 31.82
N ASN A 724 36.74 -6.42 32.80
CA ASN A 724 37.03 -6.52 34.22
C ASN A 724 36.74 -7.91 34.80
N GLU A 725 36.24 -8.85 33.99
CA GLU A 725 35.92 -10.21 34.42
C GLU A 725 37.14 -11.13 34.32
N GLU A 726 37.05 -12.27 34.98
CA GLU A 726 38.06 -13.32 34.95
C GLU A 726 37.48 -14.60 34.33
N LEU A 727 38.28 -15.29 33.53
CA LEU A 727 37.87 -16.51 32.85
C LEU A 727 38.44 -17.74 33.53
N LEU A 728 37.60 -18.75 33.66
CA LEU A 728 37.98 -20.09 34.08
C LEU A 728 37.82 -21.05 32.92
N ILE A 729 38.90 -21.72 32.53
CA ILE A 729 38.87 -22.79 31.52
C ILE A 729 39.25 -24.10 32.19
N ALA A 730 38.38 -25.10 32.09
CA ALA A 730 38.56 -26.41 32.68
C ALA A 730 38.93 -27.46 31.62
N GLY A 731 39.96 -28.25 31.89
CA GLY A 731 40.40 -29.37 31.07
C GLY A 731 39.99 -30.72 31.65
N SER A 732 39.88 -31.73 30.79
CA SER A 732 39.56 -33.12 31.19
C SER A 732 40.60 -33.75 32.12
N ASN A 733 41.80 -33.16 32.17
CA ASN A 733 42.90 -33.51 33.08
C ASN A 733 42.69 -33.04 34.54
N ASN A 734 41.46 -32.69 34.93
CA ASN A 734 41.10 -32.18 36.25
C ASN A 734 41.75 -30.85 36.63
N ARG A 735 42.23 -30.08 35.66
CA ARG A 735 42.86 -28.77 35.90
C ARG A 735 42.04 -27.61 35.38
N VAL A 736 42.13 -26.50 36.11
CA VAL A 736 41.43 -25.24 35.80
C VAL A 736 42.45 -24.11 35.72
N VAL A 737 42.38 -23.32 34.66
CA VAL A 737 43.16 -22.09 34.48
C VAL A 737 42.24 -20.91 34.76
N ARG A 738 42.67 -20.00 35.65
CA ARG A 738 41.99 -18.72 35.96
C ARG A 738 42.90 -17.57 35.54
N PHE A 739 42.40 -16.62 34.75
CA PHE A 739 43.15 -15.44 34.28
C PHE A 739 42.20 -14.31 33.87
N ASP A 740 42.69 -13.08 33.80
CA ASP A 740 41.87 -11.89 33.50
C ASP A 740 41.49 -11.83 32.00
N VAL A 741 40.27 -11.40 31.66
CA VAL A 741 39.83 -11.24 30.26
C VAL A 741 40.75 -10.29 29.48
N SER A 742 41.30 -9.27 30.15
CA SER A 742 42.25 -8.31 29.60
C SER A 742 43.54 -8.93 29.05
N ASP A 743 43.92 -10.14 29.48
CA ASP A 743 45.08 -10.88 28.95
C ASP A 743 44.87 -11.41 27.51
N ILE A 744 43.64 -11.29 27.00
CA ILE A 744 43.27 -11.64 25.62
C ILE A 744 43.05 -10.34 24.85
N ARG A 745 43.84 -10.12 23.79
CA ARG A 745 43.57 -9.03 22.84
C ARG A 745 42.29 -9.32 22.06
N ALA A 746 41.48 -8.28 21.82
CA ALA A 746 40.37 -8.38 20.88
C ALA A 746 40.91 -8.63 19.45
N MET A 747 40.26 -9.52 18.71
CA MET A 747 40.63 -9.87 17.35
C MET A 747 39.43 -9.84 16.41
N GLY A 748 39.69 -9.85 15.11
CA GLY A 748 38.64 -9.99 14.10
C GLY A 748 37.96 -11.36 14.11
N ARG A 749 36.76 -11.41 13.55
CA ARG A 749 35.91 -12.61 13.49
C ARG A 749 36.54 -13.84 12.82
N THR A 750 37.43 -13.66 11.85
CA THR A 750 38.11 -14.75 11.13
C THR A 750 39.50 -15.10 11.70
N ALA A 751 39.91 -14.48 12.80
CA ALA A 751 41.17 -14.81 13.45
C ALA A 751 41.10 -16.20 14.12
N ALA A 752 42.25 -16.87 14.18
CA ALA A 752 42.41 -18.19 14.78
C ALA A 752 42.42 -18.20 16.32
N GLY A 753 42.52 -17.04 16.99
CA GLY A 753 42.58 -16.97 18.45
C GLY A 753 43.98 -17.20 19.05
N VAL A 754 44.04 -17.36 20.37
CA VAL A 754 45.26 -17.59 21.16
C VAL A 754 45.06 -18.78 22.10
N LYS A 755 46.14 -19.36 22.62
CA LYS A 755 46.06 -20.49 23.54
C LYS A 755 45.51 -20.07 24.91
N GLY A 756 44.37 -20.60 25.35
CA GLY A 756 43.75 -20.31 26.65
C GLY A 756 44.23 -21.23 27.78
N ILE A 757 44.40 -22.52 27.49
CA ILE A 757 44.85 -23.55 28.44
C ILE A 757 45.91 -24.46 27.82
N GLY A 758 46.86 -24.94 28.63
CA GLY A 758 47.86 -25.92 28.26
C GLY A 758 47.35 -27.34 28.41
N LEU A 759 47.02 -27.98 27.27
CA LEU A 759 46.56 -29.37 27.18
C LEU A 759 47.62 -30.25 26.49
N ASN A 760 47.71 -31.52 26.89
CA ASN A 760 48.45 -32.57 26.19
C ASN A 760 47.59 -33.22 25.08
N GLU A 761 48.17 -34.05 24.21
CA GLU A 761 47.48 -34.60 23.00
C GLU A 761 46.16 -35.35 23.26
N LYS A 762 45.95 -35.91 24.47
CA LYS A 762 44.73 -36.63 24.84
C LYS A 762 43.75 -35.80 25.69
N GLU A 763 44.13 -34.59 26.04
CA GLU A 763 43.36 -33.73 26.94
C GLU A 763 42.53 -32.74 26.12
N ARG A 764 41.33 -32.41 26.59
CA ARG A 764 40.41 -31.48 25.91
C ARG A 764 39.84 -30.46 26.88
N VAL A 765 39.39 -29.33 26.36
CA VAL A 765 38.52 -28.42 27.11
C VAL A 765 37.18 -29.09 27.37
N VAL A 766 36.66 -28.83 28.57
CA VAL A 766 35.40 -29.38 29.05
C VAL A 766 34.36 -28.28 29.22
N SER A 767 34.79 -27.11 29.72
CA SER A 767 33.89 -25.98 30.00
C SER A 767 34.70 -24.70 30.19
N ILE A 768 34.01 -23.58 30.04
CA ILE A 768 34.50 -22.23 30.32
C ILE A 768 33.41 -21.48 31.11
N SER A 769 33.82 -20.56 32.00
CA SER A 769 32.87 -19.77 32.80
C SER A 769 33.50 -18.46 33.25
N SER A 770 32.66 -17.47 33.58
CA SER A 770 33.10 -16.15 34.07
C SER A 770 33.07 -16.08 35.60
N SER A 771 33.99 -15.33 36.21
CA SER A 771 33.92 -15.01 37.64
C SER A 771 32.65 -14.27 38.06
N MET A 772 31.92 -13.65 37.12
CA MET A 772 30.63 -12.99 37.40
C MET A 772 29.49 -13.98 37.59
N ASP A 773 29.63 -15.24 37.18
CA ASP A 773 28.57 -16.26 37.31
C ASP A 773 28.51 -16.91 38.71
N GLY A 774 29.24 -16.38 39.69
CA GLY A 774 29.14 -16.72 41.11
C GLY A 774 30.47 -16.95 41.83
N LYS A 775 30.42 -16.95 43.17
CA LYS A 775 31.61 -17.06 44.03
C LYS A 775 32.19 -18.47 44.18
N TYR A 776 31.47 -19.50 43.75
CA TYR A 776 31.88 -20.89 43.88
C TYR A 776 32.19 -21.49 42.52
N VAL A 777 33.10 -22.46 42.49
CA VAL A 777 33.38 -23.30 41.32
C VAL A 777 32.81 -24.69 41.58
N PHE A 778 31.76 -25.04 40.84
CA PHE A 778 31.24 -26.39 40.82
C PHE A 778 32.10 -27.27 39.92
N SER A 779 32.44 -28.48 40.37
CA SER A 779 33.20 -29.46 39.59
C SER A 779 32.52 -30.82 39.67
N LEU A 780 32.37 -31.49 38.52
CA LEU A 780 31.76 -32.83 38.40
C LEU A 780 32.70 -33.77 37.64
N GLY A 781 32.98 -34.92 38.23
CA GLY A 781 33.78 -35.98 37.62
C GLY A 781 32.93 -37.07 36.94
N SER A 782 33.55 -37.82 36.05
CA SER A 782 32.92 -38.88 35.24
C SER A 782 32.27 -40.00 36.07
N GLU A 783 32.73 -40.22 37.31
CA GLU A 783 32.18 -41.24 38.23
C GLU A 783 30.97 -40.74 39.05
N GLY A 784 30.46 -39.54 38.76
CA GLY A 784 29.26 -38.98 39.41
C GLY A 784 29.50 -38.33 40.77
N TYR A 785 30.75 -38.00 41.10
CA TYR A 785 31.10 -37.20 42.27
C TYR A 785 31.27 -35.73 41.89
N GLY A 786 30.75 -34.83 42.71
CA GLY A 786 30.92 -33.40 42.52
C GLY A 786 31.00 -32.62 43.82
N LYS A 787 31.50 -31.39 43.71
CA LYS A 787 31.72 -30.47 44.83
C LYS A 787 31.62 -29.03 44.37
N MET A 788 31.49 -28.13 45.34
CA MET A 788 31.75 -26.71 45.17
C MET A 788 33.04 -26.34 45.91
N SER A 789 33.82 -25.40 45.38
CA SER A 789 35.00 -24.82 46.04
C SER A 789 34.97 -23.32 45.89
N LEU A 790 35.63 -22.56 46.77
CA LEU A 790 35.70 -21.11 46.60
C LEU A 790 36.48 -20.76 45.33
N LEU A 791 35.99 -19.77 44.59
CA LEU A 791 36.69 -19.23 43.43
C LEU A 791 38.11 -18.78 43.81
N ASP A 792 38.29 -18.19 44.98
CA ASP A 792 39.57 -17.67 45.49
C ASP A 792 40.62 -18.74 45.78
N ASP A 793 40.21 -19.99 46.01
CA ASP A 793 41.17 -21.08 46.14
C ASP A 793 41.94 -21.31 44.83
N TYR A 794 41.31 -21.01 43.68
CA TYR A 794 41.92 -21.13 42.37
C TYR A 794 42.79 -19.91 42.12
N ARG A 795 44.09 -20.02 42.45
CA ARG A 795 45.06 -18.95 42.18
C ARG A 795 45.03 -18.51 40.71
N LYS A 796 45.14 -17.20 40.46
CA LYS A 796 45.34 -16.68 39.10
C LYS A 796 46.64 -17.24 38.49
N THR A 797 46.55 -17.65 37.24
CA THR A 797 47.65 -18.19 36.44
C THR A 797 47.78 -17.38 35.15
N ARG A 798 48.91 -17.51 34.44
CA ARG A 798 49.02 -16.92 33.11
C ARG A 798 48.15 -17.68 32.11
N ARG A 799 47.53 -16.97 31.17
CA ARG A 799 46.85 -17.56 30.01
C ARG A 799 47.75 -18.60 29.32
N GLY A 800 47.20 -19.78 29.01
CA GLY A 800 47.91 -20.89 28.37
C GLY A 800 48.71 -21.78 29.32
N ALA A 801 48.67 -21.53 30.64
CA ALA A 801 49.26 -22.42 31.64
C ALA A 801 48.52 -23.77 31.74
N LYS A 802 49.12 -24.74 32.43
CA LYS A 802 48.47 -26.05 32.69
C LYS A 802 47.34 -25.98 33.73
N GLY A 803 47.18 -24.87 34.45
CA GLY A 803 46.17 -24.71 35.49
C GLY A 803 46.51 -25.41 36.81
N VAL A 804 45.63 -25.24 37.79
CA VAL A 804 45.67 -25.89 39.11
C VAL A 804 44.66 -27.03 39.19
N ILE A 805 44.90 -28.01 40.06
CA ILE A 805 43.96 -29.12 40.28
C ILE A 805 42.64 -28.56 40.82
N GLY A 806 41.54 -28.88 40.14
CA GLY A 806 40.18 -28.51 40.53
C GLY A 806 39.35 -29.67 41.06
N LEU A 807 39.79 -30.92 40.85
CA LEU A 807 39.10 -32.13 41.29
C LEU A 807 40.11 -33.28 41.50
N ASN A 808 39.95 -34.08 42.55
CA ASN A 808 40.85 -35.22 42.82
C ASN A 808 40.42 -36.50 42.10
N SER A 809 41.25 -36.97 41.16
CA SER A 809 40.97 -38.06 40.23
C SER A 809 40.79 -39.46 40.85
N ASP A 810 41.29 -39.72 42.06
CA ASP A 810 41.41 -41.09 42.60
C ASP A 810 40.06 -41.80 42.79
N LYS A 811 38.95 -41.05 42.84
CA LYS A 811 37.58 -41.57 42.93
C LYS A 811 36.52 -40.82 42.11
N SER A 812 36.81 -39.61 41.65
CA SER A 812 35.86 -38.83 40.85
C SER A 812 35.96 -39.10 39.35
N GLY A 813 37.07 -39.69 38.89
CA GLY A 813 37.37 -39.83 37.47
C GLY A 813 37.81 -38.52 36.82
N GLU A 814 37.67 -38.43 35.49
CA GLU A 814 38.01 -37.24 34.71
C GLU A 814 36.96 -36.14 34.90
N LEU A 815 37.39 -34.87 34.85
CA LEU A 815 36.49 -33.72 34.97
C LEU A 815 35.63 -33.64 33.70
N ILE A 816 34.32 -33.66 33.87
CA ILE A 816 33.35 -33.64 32.75
C ILE A 816 32.48 -32.38 32.72
N TYR A 817 32.45 -31.61 33.81
CA TYR A 817 31.80 -30.30 33.86
C TYR A 817 32.40 -29.46 34.98
N CYS A 818 32.61 -28.17 34.70
CA CYS A 818 33.10 -27.19 35.66
C CYS A 818 32.50 -25.82 35.35
N SER A 819 31.92 -25.14 36.32
CA SER A 819 31.33 -23.82 36.09
C SER A 819 31.31 -23.03 37.38
N THR A 820 31.41 -21.70 37.27
CA THR A 820 31.12 -20.78 38.36
C THR A 820 29.62 -20.71 38.64
N VAL A 821 29.28 -20.72 39.93
CA VAL A 821 27.92 -20.83 40.47
C VAL A 821 27.78 -20.02 41.76
N HIS A 822 26.58 -19.53 42.03
CA HIS A 822 26.19 -18.87 43.27
C HIS A 822 25.89 -19.87 44.41
N GLY A 823 25.66 -21.14 44.07
CA GLY A 823 25.40 -22.23 45.03
C GLY A 823 23.93 -22.40 45.40
N VAL A 824 23.04 -21.64 44.78
CA VAL A 824 21.58 -21.70 44.96
C VAL A 824 20.86 -22.27 43.74
N GLU A 825 21.56 -22.39 42.61
CA GLU A 825 21.02 -22.87 41.35
C GLU A 825 20.70 -24.36 41.38
N ASP A 826 19.84 -24.79 40.46
CA ASP A 826 19.62 -26.21 40.20
C ASP A 826 20.48 -26.67 39.02
N LEU A 827 21.03 -27.88 39.14
CA LEU A 827 21.69 -28.58 38.05
C LEU A 827 20.86 -29.77 37.59
N ILE A 828 20.79 -29.96 36.28
CA ILE A 828 20.35 -31.21 35.66
C ILE A 828 21.58 -31.96 35.17
N ILE A 829 21.77 -33.19 35.64
CA ILE A 829 22.71 -34.16 35.08
C ILE A 829 21.94 -35.17 34.24
N MET A 830 22.47 -35.49 33.06
CA MET A 830 21.92 -36.48 32.15
C MET A 830 22.93 -37.56 31.81
N THR A 831 22.51 -38.82 31.80
CA THR A 831 23.33 -39.98 31.41
C THR A 831 22.93 -40.53 30.04
N ASN A 832 23.85 -41.25 29.39
CA ASN A 832 23.63 -41.88 28.08
C ASN A 832 22.51 -42.94 28.05
N ASP A 833 22.08 -43.43 29.22
CA ASP A 833 20.94 -44.33 29.40
C ASP A 833 19.61 -43.59 29.66
N GLY A 834 19.56 -42.28 29.42
CA GLY A 834 18.34 -41.46 29.45
C GLY A 834 17.87 -41.07 30.86
N ILE A 835 18.73 -41.20 31.88
CA ILE A 835 18.41 -40.78 33.25
C ILE A 835 18.77 -39.30 33.40
N ALA A 836 17.75 -38.46 33.63
CA ALA A 836 17.93 -37.06 34.00
C ALA A 836 17.67 -36.86 35.50
N ILE A 837 18.64 -36.30 36.22
CA ILE A 837 18.54 -35.99 37.66
C ILE A 837 18.69 -34.48 37.84
N ARG A 838 17.65 -33.84 38.38
CA ARG A 838 17.70 -32.46 38.86
C ARG A 838 18.00 -32.44 40.36
N PHE A 839 18.98 -31.66 40.79
CA PHE A 839 19.26 -31.42 42.21
C PHE A 839 19.69 -29.97 42.42
N SER A 840 19.42 -29.47 43.62
CA SER A 840 19.84 -28.13 44.03
C SER A 840 21.29 -28.12 44.48
N LEU A 841 22.06 -27.14 44.01
CA LEU A 841 23.44 -26.91 44.45
C LEU A 841 23.53 -26.58 45.95
N ASN A 842 22.43 -26.13 46.55
CA ASN A 842 22.35 -25.92 47.99
C ASN A 842 22.60 -27.22 48.79
N SER A 843 22.36 -28.39 48.18
CA SER A 843 22.63 -29.70 48.78
C SER A 843 24.04 -30.24 48.55
N VAL A 844 24.87 -29.54 47.76
CA VAL A 844 26.24 -29.96 47.43
C VAL A 844 27.22 -29.34 48.44
N SER A 845 28.14 -30.15 48.95
CA SER A 845 29.14 -29.70 49.93
C SER A 845 30.15 -28.72 49.32
N ILE A 846 30.49 -27.66 50.05
CA ILE A 846 31.59 -26.75 49.73
C ILE A 846 32.87 -27.26 50.41
N THR A 847 33.85 -27.70 49.62
CA THR A 847 35.10 -28.31 50.10
C THR A 847 36.32 -27.76 49.34
N GLY A 848 37.53 -28.03 49.84
CA GLY A 848 38.78 -27.60 49.19
C GLY A 848 38.96 -28.13 47.75
N ARG A 849 39.85 -27.48 46.97
CA ARG A 849 39.98 -27.76 45.53
C ARG A 849 40.40 -29.19 45.20
N ASN A 850 41.34 -29.75 45.96
CA ASN A 850 41.91 -31.07 45.70
C ASN A 850 41.18 -32.19 46.46
N THR A 851 39.85 -32.13 46.45
CA THR A 851 38.97 -33.13 47.08
C THR A 851 38.10 -33.79 46.01
N LYS A 852 37.53 -34.95 46.34
CA LYS A 852 36.65 -35.72 45.43
C LYS A 852 35.20 -35.23 45.42
N GLY A 853 34.75 -34.58 46.51
CA GLY A 853 33.35 -34.19 46.70
C GLY A 853 32.41 -35.30 47.18
N VAL A 854 31.11 -35.01 47.08
CA VAL A 854 30.00 -35.91 47.43
C VAL A 854 29.47 -36.61 46.18
N LYS A 855 28.83 -37.77 46.37
CA LYS A 855 28.26 -38.53 45.27
C LYS A 855 26.92 -37.91 44.86
N LEU A 856 26.84 -37.40 43.64
CA LEU A 856 25.63 -36.72 43.11
C LEU A 856 24.75 -37.68 42.31
N ILE A 857 25.37 -38.61 41.58
CA ILE A 857 24.66 -39.63 40.81
C ILE A 857 25.30 -41.01 40.98
N ASN A 858 24.47 -42.05 41.02
CA ASN A 858 24.93 -43.43 41.07
C ASN A 858 24.80 -44.09 39.70
N LEU A 859 25.92 -44.25 39.00
CA LEU A 859 26.01 -44.94 37.72
C LEU A 859 25.90 -46.46 37.97
N LYS A 860 24.69 -47.02 37.82
CA LYS A 860 24.39 -48.43 38.17
C LYS A 860 25.01 -49.45 37.20
N ASN A 861 25.28 -49.06 35.96
CA ASN A 861 25.82 -49.93 34.90
C ASN A 861 27.24 -49.50 34.51
N LYS A 862 28.15 -50.45 34.24
CA LYS A 862 29.52 -50.17 33.73
C LYS A 862 29.56 -49.42 32.38
N LYS A 863 28.42 -49.28 31.70
CA LYS A 863 28.27 -48.53 30.44
C LYS A 863 27.55 -47.19 30.60
N SER A 864 27.04 -46.87 31.80
CA SER A 864 26.34 -45.61 32.06
C SER A 864 27.39 -44.50 32.26
N SER A 865 27.27 -43.44 31.49
CA SER A 865 28.17 -42.28 31.52
C SER A 865 27.37 -40.99 31.42
N ILE A 866 27.85 -39.94 32.08
CA ILE A 866 27.22 -38.61 32.02
C ILE A 866 27.49 -37.99 30.64
N VAL A 867 26.44 -37.55 29.97
CA VAL A 867 26.48 -36.98 28.61
C VAL A 867 26.13 -35.50 28.54
N GLY A 868 25.46 -34.97 29.57
CA GLY A 868 25.08 -33.56 29.61
C GLY A 868 24.90 -33.03 31.03
N VAL A 869 25.25 -31.77 31.24
CA VAL A 869 24.99 -31.02 32.46
C VAL A 869 24.45 -29.65 32.07
N ALA A 870 23.28 -29.29 32.59
CA ALA A 870 22.66 -27.99 32.34
C ALA A 870 22.44 -27.25 33.66
N LYS A 871 22.88 -25.99 33.71
CA LYS A 871 22.63 -25.06 34.82
C LYS A 871 21.28 -24.38 34.59
N ILE A 872 20.38 -24.47 35.56
CA ILE A 872 19.11 -23.76 35.54
C ILE A 872 19.27 -22.50 36.39
N SER A 873 19.32 -21.35 35.73
CA SER A 873 19.31 -20.03 36.36
C SER A 873 17.91 -19.41 36.22
N ASP A 874 17.26 -19.10 37.34
CA ASP A 874 16.04 -18.28 37.34
C ASP A 874 16.47 -16.80 37.29
N GLN A 875 16.30 -16.17 36.12
CA GLN A 875 16.71 -14.77 35.91
C GLN A 875 15.78 -13.76 36.60
N SER A 876 14.74 -14.21 37.31
CA SER A 876 13.75 -13.34 37.97
C SER A 876 14.02 -13.06 39.45
N GLU A 877 15.06 -13.67 40.05
CA GLU A 877 15.45 -13.42 41.44
C GLU A 877 16.85 -12.78 41.53
N ILE A 878 17.02 -11.85 42.48
CA ILE A 878 18.34 -11.31 42.84
C ILE A 878 19.14 -12.49 43.41
N THR A 879 20.06 -13.05 42.63
CA THR A 879 20.88 -14.20 43.02
C THR A 879 21.93 -13.79 44.04
N THR A 880 21.58 -13.84 45.32
CA THR A 880 22.55 -13.80 46.42
C THR A 880 23.29 -15.14 46.51
N ASP A 881 24.62 -15.09 46.63
CA ASP A 881 25.44 -16.30 46.83
C ASP A 881 25.00 -17.05 48.11
N ARG A 882 25.07 -18.38 48.08
CA ARG A 882 24.85 -19.22 49.25
C ARG A 882 25.86 -18.87 50.35
N GLU A 883 25.40 -18.70 51.57
CA GLU A 883 26.28 -18.53 52.74
C GLU A 883 26.92 -19.86 53.15
N LEU A 884 28.17 -19.81 53.61
CA LEU A 884 28.90 -20.97 54.13
C LEU A 884 28.31 -21.41 55.47
N THR A 885 28.14 -22.72 55.66
CA THR A 885 27.88 -23.28 57.00
C THR A 885 29.14 -23.22 57.87
N THR A 886 28.99 -23.28 59.20
CA THR A 886 30.13 -23.25 60.14
C THR A 886 31.13 -24.38 59.89
N ASP A 887 30.66 -25.56 59.50
CA ASP A 887 31.52 -26.70 59.17
C ASP A 887 32.28 -26.49 57.84
N GLU A 888 31.62 -25.97 56.81
CA GLU A 888 32.25 -25.62 55.53
C GLU A 888 33.28 -24.49 55.70
N PHE A 889 32.98 -23.48 56.52
CA PHE A 889 33.93 -22.40 56.84
C PHE A 889 35.22 -22.95 57.48
N ASN A 890 35.10 -23.89 58.43
CA ASN A 890 36.23 -24.55 59.08
C ASN A 890 37.01 -25.50 58.14
N GLU A 891 36.33 -26.12 57.17
CA GLU A 891 36.98 -27.01 56.20
C GLU A 891 37.80 -26.22 55.18
N VAL A 892 37.25 -25.10 54.69
CA VAL A 892 37.90 -24.24 53.70
C VAL A 892 39.07 -23.45 54.29
N THR A 893 38.97 -22.98 55.55
CA THR A 893 40.05 -22.24 56.22
C THR A 893 41.28 -23.09 56.55
N LYS A 894 41.19 -24.44 56.54
CA LYS A 894 42.36 -25.32 56.73
C LYS A 894 43.36 -25.30 55.56
N GLU A 895 42.94 -24.90 54.35
CA GLU A 895 43.83 -24.76 53.18
C GLU A 895 44.43 -23.34 53.04
N ILE A 896 43.97 -22.36 53.83
CA ILE A 896 44.45 -20.96 53.79
C ILE A 896 45.64 -20.80 54.74
N ASP A 897 46.81 -20.48 54.19
CA ASP A 897 48.03 -20.18 54.96
C ASP A 897 47.83 -18.89 55.79
N ILE A 898 47.64 -19.03 57.10
CA ILE A 898 47.29 -17.96 58.06
C ILE A 898 48.42 -16.91 58.21
N THR A 899 49.58 -17.11 57.58
CA THR A 899 50.71 -16.17 57.67
C THR A 899 50.54 -14.85 56.91
N LYS A 900 49.47 -14.66 56.12
CA LYS A 900 49.27 -13.46 55.29
C LYS A 900 48.32 -12.38 55.81
N PHE A 901 47.58 -12.61 56.89
CA PHE A 901 46.75 -11.56 57.48
C PHE A 901 47.49 -10.90 58.65
N LYS A 902 48.29 -9.87 58.34
CA LYS A 902 48.55 -8.80 59.32
C LYS A 902 47.24 -8.03 59.45
N ILE A 903 46.63 -8.15 60.62
CA ILE A 903 45.55 -7.28 61.07
C ILE A 903 46.21 -5.90 61.28
N GLU A 904 45.87 -4.93 60.44
CA GLU A 904 45.97 -3.52 60.81
C GLU A 904 44.70 -3.21 61.64
N GLU A 905 44.88 -3.15 62.96
CA GLU A 905 44.01 -2.37 63.83
C GLU A 905 44.28 -0.89 63.54
N ASP A 906 43.27 -0.12 63.17
CA ASP A 906 42.90 1.14 63.84
C ASP A 906 41.75 1.90 63.13
N GLU A 907 40.81 2.33 63.99
CA GLU A 907 39.66 3.27 63.87
C GLU A 907 38.46 2.98 62.94
#